data_AF-A0A955QY25-F1
#
_entry.id   AF-A0A955QY25-F1
#
_cell.length_a   1.000
_cell.length_b   1.000
_cell.length_c   1.000
_cell.angle_alpha   90.00
_cell.angle_beta   90.00
_cell.angle_gamma   90.00
#
_symmetry.space_group_name_H-M   'P 1'
#
loop_
_entity.id
_entity.type
_entity.pdbx_description
1 polymer ?
#
loop_
_entity_poly.entity_id
_entity_poly.type
_entity_poly.pdbx_seq_one_letter_code
_entity_poly.pdbx_strand_id
1 'polypeptide(L)'
;MNLQGRNLSEGLQGEDVALLQRELGQLRFTIGQREVQAKTFGATTKRAVLAFQRQQRLDATGDVDENTARSINAEVDRIETRPSPEAENLIVRGHVLNPDGSPLASTIVRAFDKTLRAEQLLAETQTGTDGAYEVTYRRAQLQPVGKTAADLVVRAYDADGNELAHSGLSCHAPAKAIVDLVAGNVALRGPAEYDALVRQITPYLNDVALADFTRDDVDYLECSAKVDRVHLATLIVAHRLTIEADLPPWLFYALGRQGVRLQLPAMLTQSIKDLREFVERAIEANIVAQPPDPAMLNELLDRLQSVLKETAFPPADGTGRISVGDLLSASLVDRDVQEAFLSRYLAREGSLQEFWSNLEEDDSFNAAAREDLRFTLHLGMLTQYQLPLMQQLKALRKREELNSLRDLAGFARRRWRELLELAAGEDGVALPDDIPGQTPEERVNHYITSLREPIETLFPSDSLRHALKRAPDTSPTLLPFLANTPDLDLYWSNIDDYLLEHGDSAFAGIAEDQRAATVTEAKTVQRLLRVAPRADQVRILRSAGFDSAFKIARASKRQFKQRFVEVAEAMIDELDDAYQVLPPQAEKGVNGDATAIMLLSGNAADAVADTAFNQASGRAAAALHYIQAASELTQRRGPAAVWGTNEHSDEITAEFIKKNPTLESLFGSLSFCECEHCRSVYSPAAYLVDLLHWLEAPDENLQGDLHKAKGPIGTLLKRRPDLANIALTCQNTNTTLPYIDLVNEALESFVFSHLKLIPNPDPNQPVGIEWSDSPVAGKTLEARDTGAAKAEELRAVPQYIIPEVYDYLATKAVYPMTLPFDRAWEVMRAYLGHLGTSRAEIMEVFQTGTQPSLSSEAVSEAISKERLGLNTALADIIVHSGNAGNKPVWEYYGFATESELQSKLSKVPEFLSRTGISMEELVALLKTRFINPLLYTGAVHFDRI
;
A
#
# COMPACT_ATOMS: atom_id res chain seq x y z
N MET A 1 -36.24 6.47 -100.75
CA MET A 1 -36.06 6.19 -102.20
C MET A 1 -36.85 4.97 -102.70
N ASN A 2 -37.45 5.03 -103.91
CA ASN A 2 -38.09 3.90 -104.62
C ASN A 2 -37.51 3.79 -106.04
N LEU A 3 -37.01 2.60 -106.41
CA LEU A 3 -36.24 2.37 -107.64
C LEU A 3 -37.08 2.16 -108.91
N GLN A 4 -38.42 2.10 -108.83
CA GLN A 4 -39.33 1.96 -109.98
C GLN A 4 -38.92 0.87 -111.00
N GLY A 5 -38.35 -0.24 -110.52
CA GLY A 5 -37.96 -1.39 -111.34
C GLY A 5 -36.62 -1.29 -112.08
N ARG A 6 -35.78 -0.27 -111.83
CA ARG A 6 -34.41 -0.19 -112.37
C ARG A 6 -33.36 0.04 -111.27
N ASN A 7 -32.24 -0.69 -111.33
CA ASN A 7 -31.13 -0.51 -110.38
C ASN A 7 -30.35 0.78 -110.71
N LEU A 8 -29.78 1.42 -109.69
CA LEU A 8 -28.88 2.56 -109.91
C LEU A 8 -27.42 2.10 -109.93
N SER A 9 -26.75 2.31 -111.06
CA SER A 9 -25.35 1.92 -111.28
C SER A 9 -24.51 3.09 -111.79
N GLU A 10 -23.19 2.89 -111.81
CA GLU A 10 -22.22 3.86 -112.32
C GLU A 10 -22.52 4.28 -113.76
N GLY A 11 -22.48 5.60 -114.01
CA GLY A 11 -22.80 6.22 -115.31
C GLY A 11 -24.23 6.75 -115.44
N LEU A 12 -25.14 6.48 -114.50
CA LEU A 12 -26.49 7.03 -114.50
C LEU A 12 -26.53 8.49 -114.02
N GLN A 13 -27.47 9.27 -114.53
CA GLN A 13 -27.71 10.66 -114.15
C GLN A 13 -29.21 10.92 -113.99
N GLY A 14 -29.64 11.57 -112.91
CA GLY A 14 -31.06 11.81 -112.65
C GLY A 14 -31.40 12.20 -111.21
N GLU A 15 -32.67 12.51 -110.95
CA GLU A 15 -33.18 12.85 -109.60
C GLU A 15 -33.14 11.68 -108.61
N ASP A 16 -33.22 10.44 -109.12
CA ASP A 16 -33.07 9.21 -108.36
C ASP A 16 -31.65 9.06 -107.81
N VAL A 17 -30.63 9.41 -108.61
CA VAL A 17 -29.24 9.50 -108.15
C VAL A 17 -29.05 10.63 -107.14
N ALA A 18 -29.67 11.79 -107.35
CA ALA A 18 -29.60 12.90 -106.39
C ALA A 18 -30.27 12.57 -105.05
N LEU A 19 -31.35 11.78 -105.06
CA LEU A 19 -32.00 11.29 -103.85
C LEU A 19 -31.08 10.30 -103.11
N LEU A 20 -30.52 9.32 -103.81
CA LEU A 20 -29.53 8.39 -103.25
C LEU A 20 -28.36 9.13 -102.60
N GLN A 21 -27.78 10.12 -103.28
CA GLN A 21 -26.65 10.88 -102.79
C GLN A 21 -26.99 11.67 -101.52
N ARG A 22 -28.23 12.16 -101.40
CA ARG A 22 -28.74 12.86 -100.21
C ARG A 22 -28.93 11.91 -99.03
N GLU A 23 -29.57 10.77 -99.26
CA GLU A 23 -29.81 9.75 -98.22
C GLU A 23 -28.48 9.20 -97.69
N LEU A 24 -27.52 8.86 -98.57
CA LEU A 24 -26.18 8.48 -98.16
C LEU A 24 -25.43 9.61 -97.41
N GLY A 25 -25.67 10.87 -97.77
CA GLY A 25 -25.15 12.02 -97.06
C GLY A 25 -25.70 12.15 -95.63
N GLN A 26 -27.00 11.92 -95.42
CA GLN A 26 -27.62 11.88 -94.09
C GLN A 26 -27.02 10.76 -93.22
N LEU A 27 -26.66 9.63 -93.86
CA LEU A 27 -25.95 8.51 -93.25
C LEU A 27 -24.44 8.75 -93.09
N ARG A 28 -23.97 9.98 -93.34
CA ARG A 28 -22.57 10.45 -93.18
C ARG A 28 -21.56 9.84 -94.16
N PHE A 29 -21.99 9.32 -95.30
CA PHE A 29 -21.08 8.93 -96.37
C PHE A 29 -20.70 10.14 -97.23
N THR A 30 -19.40 10.27 -97.53
CA THR A 30 -18.88 11.42 -98.30
C THR A 30 -18.91 11.15 -99.80
N ILE A 31 -19.61 12.01 -100.54
CA ILE A 31 -19.73 11.97 -102.01
C ILE A 31 -19.12 13.24 -102.59
N GLY A 32 -18.43 13.14 -103.73
CA GLY A 32 -17.79 14.26 -104.38
C GLY A 32 -18.79 15.32 -104.85
N GLN A 33 -18.56 16.59 -104.50
CA GLN A 33 -19.48 17.69 -104.80
C GLN A 33 -19.79 17.86 -106.30
N ARG A 34 -18.85 17.51 -107.19
CA ARG A 34 -19.09 17.52 -108.65
C ARG A 34 -20.15 16.51 -109.08
N GLU A 35 -20.16 15.31 -108.49
CA GLU A 35 -21.15 14.26 -108.77
C GLU A 35 -22.54 14.63 -108.21
N VAL A 36 -22.57 15.25 -107.02
CA VAL A 36 -23.82 15.73 -106.40
C VAL A 36 -24.46 16.86 -107.22
N GLN A 37 -23.67 17.84 -107.66
CA GLN A 37 -24.16 18.95 -108.49
C GLN A 37 -24.61 18.48 -109.88
N ALA A 38 -23.85 17.57 -110.50
CA ALA A 38 -24.21 16.99 -111.79
C ALA A 38 -25.28 15.90 -111.69
N LYS A 39 -25.73 15.52 -110.49
CA LYS A 39 -26.66 14.41 -110.23
C LYS A 39 -26.25 13.11 -110.92
N THR A 40 -24.94 12.87 -111.01
CA THR A 40 -24.35 11.76 -111.76
C THR A 40 -23.78 10.73 -110.79
N PHE A 41 -24.06 9.46 -111.03
CA PHE A 41 -23.54 8.34 -110.27
C PHE A 41 -22.14 8.03 -110.79
N GLY A 42 -21.13 8.70 -110.24
CA GLY A 42 -19.72 8.48 -110.58
C GLY A 42 -18.98 7.64 -109.54
N ALA A 43 -17.65 7.68 -109.62
CA ALA A 43 -16.77 6.86 -108.80
C ALA A 43 -16.92 7.12 -107.29
N THR A 44 -17.21 8.35 -106.87
CA THR A 44 -17.39 8.66 -105.44
C THR A 44 -18.75 8.23 -104.90
N THR A 45 -19.80 8.31 -105.72
CA THR A 45 -21.13 7.76 -105.38
C THR A 45 -21.07 6.24 -105.28
N LYS A 46 -20.40 5.55 -106.23
CA LYS A 46 -20.18 4.10 -106.18
C LYS A 46 -19.43 3.67 -104.94
N ARG A 47 -18.38 4.40 -104.56
CA ARG A 47 -17.61 4.10 -103.35
C ARG A 47 -18.45 4.26 -102.09
N ALA A 48 -19.33 5.25 -102.03
CA ALA A 48 -20.26 5.44 -100.92
C ALA A 48 -21.29 4.30 -100.83
N VAL A 49 -21.85 3.87 -101.96
CA VAL A 49 -22.76 2.71 -102.03
C VAL A 49 -22.05 1.42 -101.59
N LEU A 50 -20.84 1.17 -102.08
CA LEU A 50 -20.03 0.02 -101.66
C LEU A 50 -19.73 0.03 -100.15
N ALA A 51 -19.40 1.20 -99.60
CA ALA A 51 -19.15 1.34 -98.17
C ALA A 51 -20.41 1.07 -97.36
N PHE A 52 -21.56 1.59 -97.80
CA PHE A 52 -22.86 1.34 -97.18
C PHE A 52 -23.25 -0.14 -97.24
N GLN A 53 -23.15 -0.78 -98.41
CA GLN A 53 -23.45 -2.21 -98.58
C GLN A 53 -22.60 -3.07 -97.67
N ARG A 54 -21.29 -2.80 -97.58
CA ARG A 54 -20.38 -3.50 -96.64
C ARG A 54 -20.78 -3.29 -95.18
N GLN A 55 -21.13 -2.05 -94.81
CA GLN A 55 -21.56 -1.73 -93.45
C GLN A 55 -22.85 -2.48 -93.07
N GLN A 56 -23.79 -2.60 -94.01
CA GLN A 56 -25.06 -3.31 -93.82
C GLN A 56 -25.00 -4.81 -94.12
N ARG A 57 -23.79 -5.35 -94.41
CA ARG A 57 -23.55 -6.76 -94.77
C ARG A 57 -24.40 -7.22 -95.98
N LEU A 58 -24.64 -6.32 -96.92
CA LEU A 58 -25.25 -6.62 -98.22
C LEU A 58 -24.17 -6.98 -99.24
N ASP A 59 -24.57 -7.59 -100.36
CA ASP A 59 -23.67 -7.85 -101.48
C ASP A 59 -23.09 -6.53 -102.02
N ALA A 60 -21.78 -6.35 -101.89
CA ALA A 60 -21.09 -5.12 -102.23
C ALA A 60 -20.81 -5.02 -103.74
N THR A 61 -21.88 -4.99 -104.54
CA THR A 61 -21.83 -4.85 -106.01
C THR A 61 -21.47 -3.43 -106.44
N GLY A 62 -21.78 -2.43 -105.59
CA GLY A 62 -21.65 -1.02 -105.90
C GLY A 62 -22.80 -0.44 -106.71
N ASP A 63 -23.80 -1.28 -107.02
CA ASP A 63 -25.06 -0.89 -107.62
C ASP A 63 -26.15 -0.90 -106.56
N VAL A 64 -27.07 0.06 -106.61
CA VAL A 64 -28.21 0.12 -105.69
C VAL A 64 -29.36 -0.67 -106.29
N ASP A 65 -29.51 -1.90 -105.80
CA ASP A 65 -30.67 -2.76 -106.03
C ASP A 65 -31.78 -2.51 -105.00
N GLU A 66 -32.90 -3.20 -105.15
CA GLU A 66 -34.09 -3.01 -104.30
C GLU A 66 -33.85 -3.38 -102.82
N ASN A 67 -32.89 -4.25 -102.54
CA ASN A 67 -32.49 -4.59 -101.17
C ASN A 67 -31.63 -3.47 -100.56
N THR A 68 -30.68 -2.94 -101.33
CA THR A 68 -29.84 -1.81 -100.92
C THR A 68 -30.70 -0.57 -100.69
N ALA A 69 -31.62 -0.24 -101.60
CA ALA A 69 -32.53 0.90 -101.45
C ALA A 69 -33.43 0.78 -100.21
N ARG A 70 -34.00 -0.41 -99.94
CA ARG A 70 -34.78 -0.66 -98.72
C ARG A 70 -33.95 -0.46 -97.45
N SER A 71 -32.71 -0.94 -97.45
CA SER A 71 -31.81 -0.79 -96.30
C SER A 71 -31.40 0.66 -96.07
N ILE A 72 -31.19 1.45 -97.13
CA ILE A 72 -30.90 2.89 -97.03
C ILE A 72 -32.08 3.62 -96.40
N ASN A 73 -33.30 3.39 -96.91
CA ASN A 73 -34.52 4.00 -96.37
C ASN A 73 -34.69 3.67 -94.87
N ALA A 74 -34.55 2.41 -94.49
CA ALA A 74 -34.72 1.97 -93.11
C ALA A 74 -33.73 2.64 -92.15
N GLU A 75 -32.50 2.92 -92.60
CA GLU A 75 -31.50 3.56 -91.76
C GLU A 75 -31.68 5.09 -91.70
N VAL A 76 -32.16 5.71 -92.79
CA VAL A 76 -32.55 7.14 -92.76
C VAL A 76 -33.75 7.35 -91.83
N ASP A 77 -34.77 6.47 -91.89
CA ASP A 77 -35.93 6.53 -91.00
C ASP A 77 -35.55 6.40 -89.51
N ARG A 78 -34.50 5.62 -89.19
CA ARG A 78 -33.97 5.50 -87.82
C ARG A 78 -33.30 6.79 -87.31
N ILE A 79 -32.72 7.59 -88.19
CA ILE A 79 -32.15 8.89 -87.82
C ILE A 79 -33.26 9.92 -87.60
N GLU A 80 -34.31 9.90 -88.42
CA GLU A 80 -35.45 10.82 -88.30
C GLU A 80 -36.40 10.48 -87.12
N THR A 81 -36.36 9.27 -86.57
CA THR A 81 -37.22 8.80 -85.45
C THR A 81 -36.62 8.91 -84.05
N ARG A 82 -35.48 9.61 -83.87
CA ARG A 82 -34.94 9.92 -82.53
C ARG A 82 -35.72 11.09 -81.88
N PRO A 83 -36.38 10.90 -80.72
CA PRO A 83 -37.06 12.00 -80.03
C PRO A 83 -36.06 13.03 -79.46
N SER A 84 -36.47 14.30 -79.43
CA SER A 84 -35.72 15.45 -78.90
C SER A 84 -35.36 15.28 -77.41
N PRO A 85 -34.14 15.65 -76.94
CA PRO A 85 -33.70 15.54 -75.53
C PRO A 85 -34.45 16.43 -74.52
N GLU A 86 -35.39 17.27 -74.98
CA GLU A 86 -36.10 18.24 -74.14
C GLU A 86 -37.30 17.64 -73.38
N ALA A 87 -37.69 16.38 -73.66
CA ALA A 87 -38.88 15.73 -73.10
C ALA A 87 -38.61 14.57 -72.11
N GLU A 88 -37.41 14.48 -71.51
CA GLU A 88 -37.16 13.50 -70.44
C GLU A 88 -37.72 13.99 -69.10
N ASN A 89 -38.68 13.25 -68.55
CA ASN A 89 -39.15 13.43 -67.17
C ASN A 89 -38.07 12.92 -66.20
N LEU A 90 -37.69 13.76 -65.24
CA LEU A 90 -36.81 13.46 -64.12
C LEU A 90 -37.66 13.08 -62.90
N ILE A 91 -37.22 12.13 -62.10
CA ILE A 91 -38.00 11.57 -60.98
C ILE A 91 -37.16 11.60 -59.70
N VAL A 92 -37.76 11.99 -58.59
CA VAL A 92 -37.27 11.69 -57.24
C VAL A 92 -38.31 10.88 -56.48
N ARG A 93 -37.90 9.82 -55.81
CA ARG A 93 -38.78 8.97 -55.01
C ARG A 93 -38.10 8.56 -53.70
N GLY A 94 -38.87 8.13 -52.72
CA GLY A 94 -38.36 7.66 -51.44
C GLY A 94 -39.49 7.46 -50.46
N HIS A 95 -39.16 7.33 -49.18
CA HIS A 95 -40.14 7.23 -48.11
C HIS A 95 -39.99 8.40 -47.14
N VAL A 96 -41.10 8.81 -46.54
CA VAL A 96 -41.07 9.63 -45.32
C VAL A 96 -41.38 8.71 -44.15
N LEU A 97 -40.42 8.60 -43.23
CA LEU A 97 -40.45 7.69 -42.09
C LEU A 97 -40.36 8.48 -40.78
N ASN A 98 -40.90 7.91 -39.71
CA ASN A 98 -40.56 8.30 -38.34
C ASN A 98 -39.16 7.76 -37.96
N PRO A 99 -38.54 8.29 -36.89
CA PRO A 99 -37.24 7.79 -36.42
C PRO A 99 -37.20 6.29 -36.09
N ASP A 100 -38.34 5.72 -35.69
CA ASP A 100 -38.55 4.29 -35.40
C ASP A 100 -38.70 3.41 -36.66
N GLY A 101 -38.75 4.04 -37.85
CA GLY A 101 -38.93 3.41 -39.14
C GLY A 101 -40.38 3.14 -39.55
N SER A 102 -41.37 3.58 -38.78
CA SER A 102 -42.77 3.53 -39.20
C SER A 102 -43.05 4.56 -40.31
N PRO A 103 -43.93 4.24 -41.29
CA PRO A 103 -44.21 5.14 -42.40
C PRO A 103 -45.10 6.31 -42.00
N LEU A 104 -44.76 7.51 -42.49
CA LEU A 104 -45.61 8.69 -42.37
C LEU A 104 -46.50 8.83 -43.60
N ALA A 105 -47.76 8.44 -43.46
CA ALA A 105 -48.77 8.55 -44.52
C ALA A 105 -49.32 9.97 -44.65
N SER A 106 -49.85 10.31 -45.83
CA SER A 106 -50.52 11.60 -46.10
C SER A 106 -49.67 12.85 -45.82
N THR A 107 -48.35 12.72 -45.87
CA THR A 107 -47.39 13.81 -45.66
C THR A 107 -47.10 14.52 -46.98
N ILE A 108 -47.06 15.84 -46.97
CA ILE A 108 -46.83 16.64 -48.18
C ILE A 108 -45.34 16.69 -48.48
N VAL A 109 -44.91 16.24 -49.66
CA VAL A 109 -43.50 16.22 -50.07
C VAL A 109 -43.27 17.14 -51.26
N ARG A 110 -42.32 18.07 -51.12
CA ARG A 110 -41.94 19.06 -52.13
C ARG A 110 -40.49 18.87 -52.57
N ALA A 111 -40.26 18.84 -53.88
CA ALA A 111 -38.92 18.82 -54.47
C ALA A 111 -38.54 20.21 -55.01
N PHE A 112 -37.33 20.66 -54.72
CA PHE A 112 -36.80 21.97 -55.11
C PHE A 112 -35.50 21.85 -55.89
N ASP A 113 -35.29 22.76 -56.85
CA ASP A 113 -33.97 23.05 -57.44
C ASP A 113 -33.35 24.23 -56.68
N LYS A 114 -32.22 24.00 -56.03
CA LYS A 114 -31.54 24.98 -55.18
C LYS A 114 -30.46 25.72 -55.96
N THR A 115 -30.58 27.03 -56.00
CA THR A 115 -29.55 27.95 -56.53
C THR A 115 -28.82 28.64 -55.38
N LEU A 116 -27.82 29.49 -55.68
CA LEU A 116 -26.99 30.15 -54.68
C LEU A 116 -27.79 30.92 -53.59
N ARG A 117 -28.98 31.44 -53.91
CA ARG A 117 -29.82 32.23 -52.97
C ARG A 117 -31.33 32.03 -53.10
N ALA A 118 -31.78 31.06 -53.90
CA ALA A 118 -33.21 30.79 -54.10
C ALA A 118 -33.47 29.29 -54.27
N GLU A 119 -34.63 28.82 -53.80
CA GLU A 119 -35.13 27.46 -54.04
C GLU A 119 -36.35 27.56 -54.95
N GLN A 120 -36.29 26.91 -56.11
CA GLN A 120 -37.42 26.85 -57.03
C GLN A 120 -38.16 25.54 -56.82
N LEU A 121 -39.45 25.62 -56.46
CA LEU A 121 -40.32 24.45 -56.36
C LEU A 121 -40.48 23.80 -57.73
N LEU A 122 -40.18 22.50 -57.81
CA LEU A 122 -40.30 21.71 -59.02
C LEU A 122 -41.68 21.06 -59.12
N ALA A 123 -42.09 20.37 -58.04
CA ALA A 123 -43.39 19.73 -57.91
C ALA A 123 -43.64 19.30 -56.45
N GLU A 124 -44.90 18.96 -56.14
CA GLU A 124 -45.38 18.50 -54.84
C GLU A 124 -46.16 17.18 -55.02
N THR A 125 -46.11 16.31 -54.02
CA THR A 125 -46.89 15.07 -53.92
C THR A 125 -47.26 14.78 -52.47
N GLN A 126 -48.06 13.73 -52.22
CA GLN A 126 -48.31 13.21 -50.87
C GLN A 126 -47.79 11.77 -50.75
N THR A 127 -47.39 11.38 -49.55
CA THR A 127 -46.97 10.00 -49.26
C THR A 127 -48.16 9.03 -49.24
N GLY A 128 -47.93 7.80 -49.70
CA GLY A 128 -48.87 6.68 -49.58
C GLY A 128 -48.98 6.14 -48.14
N THR A 129 -49.81 5.12 -47.93
CA THR A 129 -49.99 4.47 -46.61
C THR A 129 -48.72 3.76 -46.11
N ASP A 130 -47.81 3.44 -47.01
CA ASP A 130 -46.48 2.89 -46.76
C ASP A 130 -45.39 3.97 -46.63
N GLY A 131 -45.77 5.25 -46.63
CA GLY A 131 -44.86 6.39 -46.52
C GLY A 131 -44.12 6.68 -47.82
N ALA A 132 -44.33 5.92 -48.90
CA ALA A 132 -43.66 6.12 -50.17
C ALA A 132 -44.16 7.36 -50.90
N TYR A 133 -43.26 8.09 -51.56
CA TYR A 133 -43.59 9.22 -52.42
C TYR A 133 -42.81 9.18 -53.73
N GLU A 134 -43.38 9.79 -54.77
CA GLU A 134 -42.71 10.03 -56.05
C GLU A 134 -43.07 11.42 -56.57
N VAL A 135 -42.05 12.22 -56.90
CA VAL A 135 -42.17 13.54 -57.50
C VAL A 135 -41.52 13.52 -58.88
N THR A 136 -42.31 13.86 -59.91
CA THR A 136 -41.85 13.95 -61.30
C THR A 136 -41.71 15.43 -61.71
N TYR A 137 -40.59 15.78 -62.32
CA TYR A 137 -40.28 17.15 -62.78
C TYR A 137 -39.53 17.13 -64.13
N ARG A 138 -39.38 18.28 -64.77
CA ARG A 138 -38.79 18.41 -66.13
C ARG A 138 -37.58 19.34 -66.16
N ARG A 139 -36.66 19.09 -67.09
CA ARG A 139 -35.47 19.95 -67.31
C ARG A 139 -35.81 21.42 -67.56
N ALA A 140 -36.94 21.70 -68.21
CA ALA A 140 -37.41 23.07 -68.47
C ALA A 140 -37.71 23.89 -67.19
N GLN A 141 -37.88 23.23 -66.04
CA GLN A 141 -38.16 23.89 -64.77
C GLN A 141 -36.88 24.26 -63.99
N LEU A 142 -35.70 23.83 -64.45
CA LEU A 142 -34.44 24.03 -63.74
C LEU A 142 -33.85 25.44 -63.96
N GLN A 143 -33.17 25.97 -62.95
CA GLN A 143 -32.48 27.26 -63.03
C GLN A 143 -30.96 27.15 -62.81
N PRO A 144 -30.14 27.83 -63.64
CA PRO A 144 -30.51 28.67 -64.78
C PRO A 144 -30.99 27.87 -66.01
N VAL A 145 -31.70 28.54 -66.93
CA VAL A 145 -32.20 27.92 -68.17
C VAL A 145 -31.04 27.26 -68.94
N GLY A 146 -31.21 25.99 -69.32
CA GLY A 146 -30.17 25.17 -69.96
C GLY A 146 -29.46 24.19 -69.02
N LYS A 147 -29.80 24.19 -67.72
CA LYS A 147 -29.30 23.20 -66.75
C LYS A 147 -29.81 21.80 -67.08
N THR A 148 -28.94 20.79 -66.99
CA THR A 148 -29.23 19.41 -67.42
C THR A 148 -29.69 18.49 -66.27
N ALA A 149 -29.43 18.87 -65.01
CA ALA A 149 -29.76 18.13 -63.80
C ALA A 149 -30.09 19.11 -62.64
N ALA A 150 -31.01 18.75 -61.75
CA ALA A 150 -31.37 19.59 -60.60
C ALA A 150 -30.28 19.55 -59.51
N ASP A 151 -30.11 20.65 -58.78
CA ASP A 151 -29.44 20.65 -57.48
C ASP A 151 -30.53 20.45 -56.41
N LEU A 152 -30.83 19.19 -56.12
CA LEU A 152 -32.09 18.75 -55.54
C LEU A 152 -32.10 18.89 -54.01
N VAL A 153 -33.18 19.47 -53.48
CA VAL A 153 -33.57 19.41 -52.06
C VAL A 153 -35.02 18.94 -51.97
N VAL A 154 -35.30 17.95 -51.14
CA VAL A 154 -36.66 17.45 -50.89
C VAL A 154 -37.07 17.78 -49.46
N ARG A 155 -38.28 18.28 -49.24
CA ARG A 155 -38.82 18.62 -47.91
C ARG A 155 -40.19 17.96 -47.71
N ALA A 156 -40.42 17.46 -46.50
CA ALA A 156 -41.70 16.88 -46.06
C ALA A 156 -42.38 17.82 -45.05
N TYR A 157 -43.70 17.97 -45.15
CA TYR A 157 -44.51 18.88 -44.33
C TYR A 157 -45.74 18.16 -43.77
N ASP A 158 -46.15 18.56 -42.56
CA ASP A 158 -47.42 18.14 -41.97
C ASP A 158 -48.62 18.84 -42.64
N ALA A 159 -49.83 18.51 -42.18
CA ALA A 159 -51.07 19.08 -42.70
C ALA A 159 -51.22 20.60 -42.42
N ASP A 160 -50.52 21.11 -41.39
CA ASP A 160 -50.53 22.52 -40.98
C ASP A 160 -49.44 23.34 -41.70
N GLY A 161 -48.58 22.68 -42.49
CA GLY A 161 -47.51 23.29 -43.26
C GLY A 161 -46.19 23.44 -42.51
N ASN A 162 -46.04 22.83 -41.33
CA ASN A 162 -44.76 22.77 -40.63
C ASN A 162 -43.85 21.73 -41.28
N GLU A 163 -42.56 22.06 -41.38
CA GLU A 163 -41.58 21.15 -41.96
C GLU A 163 -41.27 20.00 -40.99
N LEU A 164 -41.50 18.77 -41.45
CA LEU A 164 -41.20 17.55 -40.69
C LEU A 164 -39.78 17.05 -40.94
N ALA A 165 -39.29 17.15 -42.18
CA ALA A 165 -37.97 16.69 -42.58
C ALA A 165 -37.50 17.34 -43.89
N HIS A 166 -36.19 17.36 -44.13
CA HIS A 166 -35.60 17.75 -45.41
C HIS A 166 -34.35 16.93 -45.74
N SER A 167 -34.04 16.85 -47.03
CA SER A 167 -32.81 16.25 -47.52
C SER A 167 -31.66 17.25 -47.49
N GLY A 168 -30.43 16.75 -47.41
CA GLY A 168 -29.26 17.53 -47.81
C GLY A 168 -29.35 17.96 -49.29
N LEU A 169 -28.49 18.91 -49.68
CA LEU A 169 -28.36 19.34 -51.07
C LEU A 169 -27.69 18.25 -51.92
N SER A 170 -28.41 17.72 -52.90
CA SER A 170 -27.87 16.78 -53.90
C SER A 170 -27.54 17.52 -55.18
N CYS A 171 -26.28 17.93 -55.35
CA CYS A 171 -25.84 18.63 -56.56
C CYS A 171 -25.86 17.70 -57.78
N HIS A 172 -26.38 18.18 -58.90
CA HIS A 172 -26.49 17.42 -60.16
C HIS A 172 -27.17 16.04 -59.98
N ALA A 173 -28.35 16.02 -59.35
CA ALA A 173 -29.09 14.80 -59.07
C ALA A 173 -29.34 13.96 -60.34
N PRO A 174 -29.23 12.62 -60.26
CA PRO A 174 -29.48 11.74 -61.40
C PRO A 174 -30.94 11.82 -61.87
N ALA A 175 -31.21 11.41 -63.12
CA ALA A 175 -32.56 11.44 -63.68
C ALA A 175 -33.61 10.62 -62.90
N LYS A 176 -33.16 9.66 -62.09
CA LYS A 176 -33.96 8.94 -61.09
C LYS A 176 -33.22 9.00 -59.75
N ALA A 177 -33.60 9.92 -58.89
CA ALA A 177 -33.03 10.09 -57.56
C ALA A 177 -33.84 9.32 -56.50
N ILE A 178 -33.16 8.80 -55.49
CA ILE A 178 -33.80 8.19 -54.30
C ILE A 178 -33.43 9.03 -53.09
N VAL A 179 -34.44 9.54 -52.38
CA VAL A 179 -34.26 10.41 -51.20
C VAL A 179 -35.26 9.98 -50.12
N ASP A 180 -34.81 9.25 -49.13
CA ASP A 180 -35.63 8.95 -47.95
C ASP A 180 -35.50 10.08 -46.93
N LEU A 181 -36.62 10.43 -46.30
CA LEU A 181 -36.72 11.51 -45.30
C LEU A 181 -37.15 10.90 -43.97
N VAL A 182 -36.51 11.33 -42.89
CA VAL A 182 -36.86 10.91 -41.53
C VAL A 182 -37.32 12.13 -40.74
N ALA A 183 -38.51 12.08 -40.17
CA ALA A 183 -39.07 13.17 -39.37
C ALA A 183 -38.11 13.61 -38.25
N GLY A 184 -37.96 14.92 -38.06
CA GLY A 184 -36.99 15.52 -37.14
C GLY A 184 -35.56 15.61 -37.68
N ASN A 185 -35.30 15.19 -38.93
CA ASN A 185 -33.97 15.20 -39.57
C ASN A 185 -32.92 14.36 -38.80
N VAL A 186 -33.36 13.28 -38.16
CA VAL A 186 -32.48 12.35 -37.42
C VAL A 186 -32.14 11.13 -38.27
N ALA A 187 -31.06 10.43 -37.93
CA ALA A 187 -30.76 9.14 -38.56
C ALA A 187 -31.87 8.12 -38.25
N LEU A 188 -32.24 7.32 -39.25
CA LEU A 188 -33.18 6.20 -39.09
C LEU A 188 -32.59 5.19 -38.08
N ARG A 189 -33.24 5.01 -36.92
CA ARG A 189 -32.76 4.13 -35.85
C ARG A 189 -33.32 2.71 -35.93
N GLY A 190 -34.49 2.54 -36.55
CA GLY A 190 -35.24 1.28 -36.55
C GLY A 190 -35.98 1.04 -35.23
N PRO A 191 -36.74 -0.07 -35.09
CA PRO A 191 -37.48 -0.36 -33.86
C PRO A 191 -36.53 -0.49 -32.68
N ALA A 192 -36.96 -0.05 -31.49
CA ALA A 192 -36.18 -0.19 -30.28
C ALA A 192 -35.91 -1.67 -29.96
N GLU A 193 -34.78 -1.98 -29.32
CA GLU A 193 -34.35 -3.34 -28.99
C GLU A 193 -35.47 -4.16 -28.32
N TYR A 194 -36.14 -3.56 -27.33
CA TYR A 194 -37.28 -4.17 -26.63
C TYR A 194 -38.41 -4.57 -27.58
N ASP A 195 -38.87 -3.64 -28.43
CA ASP A 195 -39.99 -3.90 -29.36
C ASP A 195 -39.61 -4.90 -30.45
N ALA A 196 -38.36 -4.85 -30.91
CA ALA A 196 -37.80 -5.80 -31.87
C ALA A 196 -37.72 -7.20 -31.26
N LEU A 197 -37.23 -7.32 -30.02
CA LEU A 197 -37.10 -8.59 -29.31
C LEU A 197 -38.47 -9.22 -29.04
N VAL A 198 -39.42 -8.43 -28.49
CA VAL A 198 -40.79 -8.90 -28.27
C VAL A 198 -41.40 -9.37 -29.59
N ARG A 199 -41.30 -8.58 -30.67
CA ARG A 199 -41.82 -8.95 -32.00
C ARG A 199 -41.18 -10.23 -32.55
N GLN A 200 -39.89 -10.45 -32.29
CA GLN A 200 -39.15 -11.63 -32.76
C GLN A 200 -39.58 -12.91 -32.04
N ILE A 201 -39.87 -12.84 -30.74
CA ILE A 201 -40.26 -14.01 -29.94
C ILE A 201 -41.77 -14.30 -29.99
N THR A 202 -42.63 -13.29 -30.21
CA THR A 202 -44.10 -13.43 -30.22
C THR A 202 -44.62 -14.64 -31.02
N PRO A 203 -44.13 -14.94 -32.25
CA PRO A 203 -44.61 -16.08 -33.03
C PRO A 203 -44.35 -17.46 -32.37
N TYR A 204 -43.47 -17.53 -31.39
CA TYR A 204 -43.04 -18.77 -30.73
C TYR A 204 -43.66 -18.96 -29.34
N LEU A 205 -44.41 -17.98 -28.81
CA LEU A 205 -44.88 -17.98 -27.42
C LEU A 205 -46.07 -18.94 -27.16
N ASN A 206 -46.85 -19.31 -28.18
CA ASN A 206 -47.99 -20.24 -28.07
C ASN A 206 -48.89 -19.97 -26.84
N ASP A 207 -49.28 -18.71 -26.62
CA ASP A 207 -50.11 -18.23 -25.50
C ASP A 207 -49.51 -18.36 -24.08
N VAL A 208 -48.23 -18.70 -23.94
CA VAL A 208 -47.53 -18.70 -22.64
C VAL A 208 -47.08 -17.29 -22.28
N ALA A 209 -47.38 -16.84 -21.06
CA ALA A 209 -46.94 -15.54 -20.57
C ALA A 209 -45.43 -15.53 -20.27
N LEU A 210 -44.73 -14.46 -20.66
CA LEU A 210 -43.27 -14.32 -20.46
C LEU A 210 -42.83 -14.45 -19.00
N ALA A 211 -43.68 -14.11 -18.04
CA ALA A 211 -43.37 -14.22 -16.61
C ALA A 211 -43.26 -15.69 -16.13
N ASP A 212 -43.95 -16.61 -16.79
CA ASP A 212 -44.05 -18.03 -16.39
C ASP A 212 -42.95 -18.91 -16.99
N PHE A 213 -42.01 -18.31 -17.74
CA PHE A 213 -41.02 -19.06 -18.48
C PHE A 213 -40.04 -19.80 -17.57
N THR A 214 -39.83 -21.07 -17.90
CA THR A 214 -38.84 -21.93 -17.26
C THR A 214 -37.47 -21.80 -17.95
N ARG A 215 -36.46 -22.46 -17.39
CA ARG A 215 -35.13 -22.51 -18.01
C ARG A 215 -35.16 -23.18 -19.39
N ASP A 216 -36.00 -24.19 -19.57
CA ASP A 216 -36.10 -24.95 -20.83
C ASP A 216 -36.76 -24.10 -21.93
N ASP A 217 -37.72 -23.24 -21.58
CA ASP A 217 -38.37 -22.31 -22.52
C ASP A 217 -37.37 -21.26 -23.05
N VAL A 218 -36.45 -20.80 -22.18
CA VAL A 218 -35.36 -19.89 -22.56
C VAL A 218 -34.42 -20.55 -23.57
N ASP A 219 -33.99 -21.79 -23.31
CA ASP A 219 -33.10 -22.54 -24.21
C ASP A 219 -33.80 -22.82 -25.57
N TYR A 220 -35.12 -23.07 -25.56
CA TYR A 220 -35.92 -23.25 -26.78
C TYR A 220 -35.99 -21.96 -27.63
N LEU A 221 -36.23 -20.80 -27.02
CA LEU A 221 -36.32 -19.52 -27.74
C LEU A 221 -34.96 -19.00 -28.21
N GLU A 222 -33.90 -19.22 -27.44
CA GLU A 222 -32.52 -18.96 -27.88
C GLU A 222 -32.23 -19.70 -29.19
N CYS A 223 -32.64 -20.98 -29.27
CA CYS A 223 -32.48 -21.79 -30.48
C CYS A 223 -33.42 -21.40 -31.63
N SER A 224 -34.72 -21.30 -31.34
CA SER A 224 -35.76 -21.18 -32.36
C SER A 224 -35.93 -19.74 -32.87
N ALA A 225 -35.93 -18.77 -31.96
CA ALA A 225 -36.07 -17.36 -32.29
C ALA A 225 -34.72 -16.69 -32.58
N LYS A 226 -33.57 -17.32 -32.27
CA LYS A 226 -32.21 -16.78 -32.45
C LYS A 226 -32.02 -15.44 -31.73
N VAL A 227 -32.40 -15.40 -30.46
CA VAL A 227 -32.31 -14.20 -29.60
C VAL A 227 -31.21 -14.37 -28.56
N ASP A 228 -30.61 -13.27 -28.13
CA ASP A 228 -29.58 -13.28 -27.09
C ASP A 228 -30.16 -13.72 -25.73
N ARG A 229 -29.47 -14.64 -25.06
CA ARG A 229 -29.91 -15.23 -23.79
C ARG A 229 -29.99 -14.22 -22.66
N VAL A 230 -29.06 -13.26 -22.60
CA VAL A 230 -29.04 -12.24 -21.53
C VAL A 230 -30.21 -11.30 -21.73
N HIS A 231 -30.45 -10.85 -22.97
CA HIS A 231 -31.57 -9.96 -23.29
C HIS A 231 -32.92 -10.66 -23.02
N LEU A 232 -33.05 -11.93 -23.37
CA LEU A 232 -34.25 -12.72 -23.08
C LEU A 232 -34.48 -12.90 -21.57
N ALA A 233 -33.42 -13.18 -20.80
CA ALA A 233 -33.51 -13.27 -19.34
C ALA A 233 -33.92 -11.93 -18.71
N THR A 234 -33.35 -10.81 -19.17
CA THR A 234 -33.75 -9.46 -18.72
C THR A 234 -35.21 -9.18 -19.03
N LEU A 235 -35.70 -9.56 -20.21
CA LEU A 235 -37.11 -9.41 -20.60
C LEU A 235 -38.05 -10.22 -19.69
N ILE A 236 -37.72 -11.48 -19.41
CA ILE A 236 -38.52 -12.34 -18.53
C ILE A 236 -38.60 -11.75 -17.12
N VAL A 237 -37.48 -11.32 -16.55
CA VAL A 237 -37.47 -10.70 -15.21
C VAL A 237 -38.25 -9.37 -15.20
N ALA A 238 -38.14 -8.57 -16.26
CA ALA A 238 -38.91 -7.34 -16.40
C ALA A 238 -40.43 -7.61 -16.39
N HIS A 239 -40.89 -8.65 -17.08
CA HIS A 239 -42.30 -9.08 -17.06
C HIS A 239 -42.76 -9.65 -15.71
N ARG A 240 -41.87 -10.30 -14.95
CA ARG A 240 -42.17 -10.73 -13.57
C ARG A 240 -42.35 -9.54 -12.64
N LEU A 241 -41.46 -8.55 -12.73
CA LEU A 241 -41.54 -7.32 -11.94
C LEU A 241 -42.78 -6.48 -12.28
N THR A 242 -43.29 -6.56 -13.51
CA THR A 242 -44.58 -5.95 -13.85
C THR A 242 -45.74 -6.49 -13.01
N ILE A 243 -45.74 -7.79 -12.70
CA ILE A 243 -46.76 -8.40 -11.83
C ILE A 243 -46.62 -7.92 -10.39
N GLU A 244 -45.38 -7.79 -9.91
CA GLU A 244 -45.08 -7.39 -8.54
C GLU A 244 -45.32 -5.89 -8.28
N ALA A 245 -45.03 -5.03 -9.25
CA ALA A 245 -45.02 -3.57 -9.09
C ALA A 245 -46.15 -2.83 -9.84
N ASP A 246 -46.93 -3.52 -10.66
CA ASP A 246 -47.95 -2.92 -11.56
C ASP A 246 -47.39 -1.75 -12.41
N LEU A 247 -46.21 -1.98 -13.00
CA LEU A 247 -45.47 -1.04 -13.85
C LEU A 247 -45.09 -1.68 -15.18
N PRO A 248 -44.99 -0.89 -16.28
CA PRO A 248 -44.81 -1.46 -17.60
C PRO A 248 -43.45 -2.16 -17.76
N PRO A 249 -43.40 -3.32 -18.45
CA PRO A 249 -42.21 -4.16 -18.54
C PRO A 249 -41.03 -3.48 -19.24
N TRP A 250 -41.28 -2.58 -20.20
CA TRP A 250 -40.21 -1.84 -20.89
C TRP A 250 -39.38 -0.98 -19.91
N LEU A 251 -39.98 -0.49 -18.80
CA LEU A 251 -39.28 0.30 -17.80
C LEU A 251 -38.21 -0.53 -17.09
N PHE A 252 -38.58 -1.74 -16.63
CA PHE A 252 -37.63 -2.66 -16.00
C PHE A 252 -36.62 -3.22 -16.99
N TYR A 253 -37.02 -3.44 -18.24
CA TYR A 253 -36.10 -3.85 -19.30
C TYR A 253 -35.02 -2.79 -19.54
N ALA A 254 -35.40 -1.51 -19.63
CA ALA A 254 -34.48 -0.39 -19.75
C ALA A 254 -33.47 -0.36 -18.59
N LEU A 255 -33.95 -0.45 -17.34
CA LEU A 255 -33.10 -0.46 -16.15
C LEU A 255 -32.12 -1.66 -16.15
N GLY A 256 -32.61 -2.86 -16.47
CA GLY A 256 -31.79 -4.06 -16.51
C GLY A 256 -30.70 -4.00 -17.57
N ARG A 257 -31.00 -3.42 -18.75
CA ARG A 257 -30.02 -3.20 -19.82
C ARG A 257 -28.96 -2.17 -19.46
N GLN A 258 -29.23 -1.28 -18.52
CA GLN A 258 -28.26 -0.33 -17.95
C GLN A 258 -27.49 -0.89 -16.73
N GLY A 259 -27.65 -2.18 -16.42
CA GLY A 259 -26.93 -2.85 -15.34
C GLY A 259 -27.57 -2.72 -13.96
N VAL A 260 -28.79 -2.19 -13.85
CA VAL A 260 -29.54 -2.16 -12.59
C VAL A 260 -29.97 -3.59 -12.23
N ARG A 261 -29.72 -4.01 -11.00
CA ARG A 261 -30.16 -5.33 -10.51
C ARG A 261 -31.70 -5.35 -10.42
N LEU A 262 -32.32 -6.23 -11.22
CA LEU A 262 -33.77 -6.36 -11.34
C LEU A 262 -34.43 -7.13 -10.19
N GLN A 263 -34.35 -6.54 -8.99
CA GLN A 263 -35.04 -6.99 -7.77
C GLN A 263 -35.47 -5.73 -7.01
N LEU A 264 -36.75 -5.59 -6.65
CA LEU A 264 -37.26 -4.37 -5.99
C LEU A 264 -36.44 -3.98 -4.74
N PRO A 265 -36.06 -4.90 -3.82
CA PRO A 265 -35.22 -4.53 -2.68
C PRO A 265 -33.81 -4.04 -3.08
N ALA A 266 -33.24 -4.55 -4.18
CA ALA A 266 -31.93 -4.13 -4.65
C ALA A 266 -31.96 -2.75 -5.32
N MET A 267 -33.10 -2.35 -5.88
CA MET A 267 -33.28 -1.03 -6.50
C MET A 267 -33.27 0.11 -5.46
N LEU A 268 -33.54 -0.18 -4.19
CA LEU A 268 -33.45 0.79 -3.09
C LEU A 268 -32.06 1.44 -2.97
N THR A 269 -31.00 0.83 -3.50
CA THR A 269 -29.66 1.44 -3.45
C THR A 269 -29.50 2.61 -4.43
N GLN A 270 -30.39 2.75 -5.42
CA GLN A 270 -30.35 3.80 -6.43
C GLN A 270 -31.28 4.96 -6.05
N SER A 271 -30.93 6.19 -6.41
CA SER A 271 -31.89 7.30 -6.33
C SER A 271 -32.87 7.25 -7.51
N ILE A 272 -34.04 7.87 -7.38
CA ILE A 272 -35.00 8.03 -8.48
C ILE A 272 -34.39 8.83 -9.63
N LYS A 273 -33.50 9.77 -9.32
CA LYS A 273 -32.72 10.50 -10.33
C LYS A 273 -31.79 9.56 -11.11
N ASP A 274 -31.06 8.68 -10.43
CA ASP A 274 -30.19 7.71 -11.11
C ASP A 274 -31.01 6.76 -12.00
N LEU A 275 -32.14 6.25 -11.47
CA LEU A 275 -33.06 5.40 -12.23
C LEU A 275 -33.62 6.10 -13.47
N ARG A 276 -33.96 7.39 -13.36
CA ARG A 276 -34.33 8.24 -14.50
C ARG A 276 -33.22 8.31 -15.53
N GLU A 277 -32.00 8.67 -15.13
CA GLU A 277 -30.86 8.81 -16.04
C GLU A 277 -30.52 7.48 -16.72
N PHE A 278 -30.70 6.34 -16.04
CA PHE A 278 -30.60 5.02 -16.67
C PHE A 278 -31.66 4.83 -17.76
N VAL A 279 -32.93 5.11 -17.48
CA VAL A 279 -34.00 4.97 -18.48
C VAL A 279 -33.79 5.93 -19.66
N GLU A 280 -33.41 7.17 -19.41
CA GLU A 280 -33.11 8.17 -20.44
C GLU A 280 -31.95 7.71 -21.33
N ARG A 281 -30.86 7.20 -20.76
CA ARG A 281 -29.78 6.58 -21.55
C ARG A 281 -30.23 5.38 -22.37
N ALA A 282 -31.14 4.56 -21.85
CA ALA A 282 -31.69 3.43 -22.60
C ALA A 282 -32.55 3.90 -23.79
N ILE A 283 -33.29 5.01 -23.63
CA ILE A 283 -34.03 5.66 -24.73
C ILE A 283 -33.06 6.23 -25.77
N GLU A 284 -32.02 6.95 -25.34
CA GLU A 284 -30.99 7.51 -26.22
C GLU A 284 -30.27 6.43 -27.04
N ALA A 285 -29.98 5.29 -26.41
CA ALA A 285 -29.35 4.13 -27.03
C ALA A 285 -30.30 3.27 -27.90
N ASN A 286 -31.56 3.67 -28.07
CA ASN A 286 -32.60 2.93 -28.80
C ASN A 286 -32.86 1.51 -28.25
N ILE A 287 -32.66 1.31 -26.95
CA ILE A 287 -32.97 0.03 -26.27
C ILE A 287 -34.47 -0.08 -26.01
N VAL A 288 -35.09 1.03 -25.59
CA VAL A 288 -36.54 1.18 -25.47
C VAL A 288 -37.01 2.40 -26.24
N ALA A 289 -38.25 2.38 -26.73
CA ALA A 289 -38.82 3.51 -27.43
C ALA A 289 -39.07 4.69 -26.49
N GLN A 290 -38.96 5.91 -27.00
CA GLN A 290 -39.36 7.09 -26.25
C GLN A 290 -40.88 7.06 -26.05
N PRO A 291 -41.39 7.26 -24.82
CA PRO A 291 -42.82 7.32 -24.60
C PRO A 291 -43.46 8.51 -25.34
N PRO A 292 -44.70 8.39 -25.83
CA PRO A 292 -45.37 9.44 -26.60
C PRO A 292 -45.51 10.76 -25.84
N ASP A 293 -45.69 10.67 -24.53
CA ASP A 293 -45.71 11.81 -23.61
C ASP A 293 -44.49 11.75 -22.68
N PRO A 294 -43.58 12.74 -22.75
CA PRO A 294 -42.45 12.85 -21.83
C PRO A 294 -42.85 12.91 -20.35
N ALA A 295 -44.05 13.41 -20.01
CA ALA A 295 -44.55 13.48 -18.65
C ALA A 295 -44.84 12.08 -18.05
N MET A 296 -45.17 11.10 -18.89
CA MET A 296 -45.49 9.74 -18.47
C MET A 296 -44.31 9.07 -17.74
N LEU A 297 -43.07 9.38 -18.13
CA LEU A 297 -41.89 8.83 -17.44
C LEU A 297 -41.82 9.32 -15.98
N ASN A 298 -42.22 10.57 -15.71
CA ASN A 298 -42.26 11.09 -14.34
C ASN A 298 -43.29 10.34 -13.50
N GLU A 299 -44.51 10.17 -14.02
CA GLU A 299 -45.58 9.46 -13.32
C GLU A 299 -45.19 8.00 -13.00
N LEU A 300 -44.52 7.32 -13.94
CA LEU A 300 -44.04 5.95 -13.73
C LEU A 300 -42.92 5.87 -12.69
N LEU A 301 -42.01 6.84 -12.66
CA LEU A 301 -40.94 6.89 -11.66
C LEU A 301 -41.47 7.25 -10.27
N ASP A 302 -42.46 8.13 -10.16
CA ASP A 302 -43.13 8.45 -8.89
C ASP A 302 -43.90 7.23 -8.35
N ARG A 303 -44.54 6.47 -9.24
CA ARG A 303 -45.18 5.20 -8.89
C ARG A 303 -44.16 4.14 -8.47
N LEU A 304 -43.03 4.02 -9.19
CA LEU A 304 -41.92 3.16 -8.78
C LEU A 304 -41.38 3.54 -7.41
N GLN A 305 -41.23 4.84 -7.13
CA GLN A 305 -40.81 5.32 -5.82
C GLN A 305 -41.77 4.86 -4.72
N SER A 306 -43.08 4.92 -4.96
CA SER A 306 -44.10 4.44 -4.02
C SER A 306 -43.99 2.93 -3.78
N VAL A 307 -43.84 2.14 -4.85
CA VAL A 307 -43.64 0.67 -4.76
C VAL A 307 -42.36 0.33 -3.99
N LEU A 308 -41.26 1.05 -4.24
CA LEU A 308 -40.01 0.84 -3.52
C LEU A 308 -40.14 1.16 -2.02
N LYS A 309 -40.92 2.19 -1.65
CA LYS A 309 -41.21 2.48 -0.24
C LYS A 309 -41.99 1.35 0.42
N GLU A 310 -43.03 0.83 -0.24
CA GLU A 310 -43.81 -0.31 0.26
C GLU A 310 -42.92 -1.56 0.39
N THR A 311 -42.08 -1.82 -0.61
CA THR A 311 -41.11 -2.94 -0.61
C THR A 311 -40.11 -2.84 0.53
N ALA A 312 -39.72 -1.62 0.94
CA ALA A 312 -38.80 -1.44 2.04
C ALA A 312 -39.38 -1.92 3.38
N PHE A 313 -40.70 -1.91 3.54
CA PHE A 313 -41.39 -2.35 4.76
C PHE A 313 -42.37 -3.51 4.48
N PRO A 314 -41.86 -4.69 4.10
CA PRO A 314 -42.72 -5.82 3.75
C PRO A 314 -43.51 -6.31 4.97
N PRO A 315 -44.70 -6.91 4.78
CA PRO A 315 -45.36 -7.67 5.83
C PRO A 315 -44.48 -8.84 6.27
N ALA A 316 -44.45 -9.14 7.58
CA ALA A 316 -43.59 -10.18 8.15
C ALA A 316 -43.88 -11.55 7.50
N ASP A 317 -43.00 -12.03 6.63
CA ASP A 317 -43.18 -13.25 5.83
C ASP A 317 -42.38 -14.46 6.36
N GLY A 318 -41.65 -14.29 7.47
CA GLY A 318 -40.90 -15.37 8.12
C GLY A 318 -39.72 -15.90 7.30
N THR A 319 -39.32 -15.23 6.22
CA THR A 319 -38.22 -15.67 5.33
C THR A 319 -36.82 -15.42 5.89
N GLY A 320 -36.71 -14.75 7.04
CA GLY A 320 -35.46 -14.53 7.79
C GLY A 320 -34.50 -13.50 7.19
N ARG A 321 -34.86 -12.84 6.07
CA ARG A 321 -34.07 -11.74 5.49
C ARG A 321 -34.56 -10.39 6.03
N ILE A 322 -33.65 -9.60 6.58
CA ILE A 322 -33.95 -8.31 7.19
C ILE A 322 -34.14 -7.26 6.08
N SER A 323 -35.30 -6.61 6.07
CA SER A 323 -35.59 -5.53 5.14
C SER A 323 -34.96 -4.20 5.60
N VAL A 324 -34.88 -3.22 4.70
CA VAL A 324 -34.47 -1.84 5.06
C VAL A 324 -35.41 -1.27 6.11
N GLY A 325 -36.70 -1.62 6.04
CA GLY A 325 -37.70 -1.23 6.99
C GLY A 325 -37.52 -1.86 8.36
N ASP A 326 -37.14 -3.13 8.44
CA ASP A 326 -36.79 -3.79 9.71
C ASP A 326 -35.60 -3.10 10.37
N LEU A 327 -34.58 -2.74 9.56
CA LEU A 327 -33.43 -1.97 10.03
C LEU A 327 -33.84 -0.58 10.56
N LEU A 328 -34.68 0.15 9.83
CA LEU A 328 -35.17 1.46 10.26
C LEU A 328 -36.11 1.34 11.46
N SER A 329 -36.87 0.25 11.58
CA SER A 329 -37.75 0.01 12.74
C SER A 329 -36.99 -0.19 14.05
N ALA A 330 -35.71 -0.57 13.97
CA ALA A 330 -34.82 -0.63 15.13
C ALA A 330 -34.44 0.77 15.65
N SER A 331 -34.70 1.85 14.90
CA SER A 331 -34.52 3.22 15.37
C SER A 331 -35.53 3.59 16.46
N LEU A 332 -35.24 4.66 17.20
CA LEU A 332 -36.12 5.24 18.22
C LEU A 332 -37.05 6.31 17.63
N VAL A 333 -37.10 6.44 16.30
CA VAL A 333 -37.95 7.42 15.62
C VAL A 333 -39.28 6.80 15.21
N ASP A 334 -40.33 7.62 15.17
CA ASP A 334 -41.67 7.20 14.78
C ASP A 334 -41.72 6.77 13.31
N ARG A 335 -42.73 5.96 12.99
CA ARG A 335 -42.91 5.37 11.66
C ARG A 335 -42.95 6.42 10.54
N ASP A 336 -43.62 7.54 10.77
CA ASP A 336 -43.73 8.64 9.81
C ASP A 336 -42.34 9.23 9.47
N VAL A 337 -41.46 9.32 10.46
CA VAL A 337 -40.08 9.82 10.28
C VAL A 337 -39.23 8.81 9.51
N GLN A 338 -39.44 7.50 9.72
CA GLN A 338 -38.76 6.44 8.98
C GLN A 338 -39.13 6.47 7.49
N GLU A 339 -40.42 6.63 7.18
CA GLU A 339 -40.92 6.71 5.80
C GLU A 339 -40.51 8.02 5.12
N ALA A 340 -40.51 9.14 5.85
CA ALA A 340 -39.97 10.39 5.38
C ALA A 340 -38.46 10.26 5.06
N PHE A 341 -37.69 9.61 5.93
CA PHE A 341 -36.25 9.40 5.71
C PHE A 341 -36.01 8.60 4.43
N LEU A 342 -36.73 7.49 4.24
CA LEU A 342 -36.63 6.67 3.04
C LEU A 342 -37.04 7.46 1.78
N SER A 343 -38.07 8.29 1.88
CA SER A 343 -38.51 9.17 0.80
C SER A 343 -37.41 10.16 0.38
N ARG A 344 -36.76 10.82 1.35
CA ARG A 344 -35.62 11.71 1.10
C ARG A 344 -34.43 10.95 0.54
N TYR A 345 -34.16 9.75 1.04
CA TYR A 345 -33.05 8.92 0.58
C TYR A 345 -33.22 8.48 -0.89
N LEU A 346 -34.44 8.12 -1.30
CA LEU A 346 -34.75 7.76 -2.68
C LEU A 346 -34.77 8.99 -3.60
N ALA A 347 -35.17 10.15 -3.09
CA ALA A 347 -35.16 11.42 -3.83
C ALA A 347 -33.82 12.17 -3.77
N ARG A 348 -32.78 11.59 -3.17
CA ARG A 348 -31.51 12.27 -2.93
C ARG A 348 -30.87 12.71 -4.25
N GLU A 349 -30.18 13.84 -4.18
CA GLU A 349 -29.28 14.30 -5.23
C GLU A 349 -27.85 14.37 -4.68
N GLY A 350 -26.89 13.95 -5.49
CA GLY A 350 -25.47 13.98 -5.11
C GLY A 350 -25.05 12.84 -4.18
N SER A 351 -24.00 13.10 -3.41
CA SER A 351 -23.34 12.14 -2.53
C SER A 351 -24.13 11.88 -1.25
N LEU A 352 -23.82 10.78 -0.56
CA LEU A 352 -24.38 10.49 0.76
C LEU A 352 -24.04 11.56 1.81
N GLN A 353 -22.90 12.25 1.67
CA GLN A 353 -22.52 13.33 2.57
C GLN A 353 -23.43 14.55 2.39
N GLU A 354 -23.71 14.94 1.15
CA GLU A 354 -24.65 16.02 0.83
C GLU A 354 -26.07 15.66 1.27
N PHE A 355 -26.48 14.40 1.12
CA PHE A 355 -27.75 13.91 1.66
C PHE A 355 -27.89 14.15 3.18
N TRP A 356 -26.88 13.77 3.97
CA TRP A 356 -26.91 14.02 5.42
C TRP A 356 -26.90 15.51 5.76
N SER A 357 -26.19 16.35 5.00
CA SER A 357 -26.20 17.81 5.16
C SER A 357 -27.58 18.40 4.86
N ASN A 358 -28.23 17.96 3.78
CA ASN A 358 -29.56 18.45 3.39
C ASN A 358 -30.64 18.03 4.39
N LEU A 359 -30.51 16.85 5.01
CA LEU A 359 -31.37 16.45 6.11
C LEU A 359 -31.24 17.37 7.32
N GLU A 360 -30.13 18.08 7.49
CA GLU A 360 -29.97 19.02 8.61
C GLU A 360 -30.86 20.25 8.50
N GLU A 361 -31.20 20.62 7.26
CA GLU A 361 -32.02 21.77 6.89
C GLU A 361 -33.52 21.42 6.77
N ASP A 362 -33.89 20.13 6.83
CA ASP A 362 -35.28 19.68 6.77
C ASP A 362 -35.92 19.66 8.17
N ASP A 363 -36.87 20.58 8.40
CA ASP A 363 -37.61 20.73 9.65
C ASP A 363 -38.36 19.45 10.09
N SER A 364 -38.57 18.50 9.17
CA SER A 364 -39.17 17.19 9.47
C SER A 364 -38.27 16.30 10.32
N PHE A 365 -36.96 16.60 10.40
CA PHE A 365 -35.96 15.80 11.13
C PHE A 365 -35.25 16.64 12.19
N ASN A 366 -35.73 16.54 13.43
CA ASN A 366 -35.01 17.12 14.57
C ASN A 366 -33.63 16.45 14.78
N ALA A 367 -32.74 17.12 15.50
CA ALA A 367 -31.37 16.66 15.71
C ALA A 367 -31.30 15.24 16.34
N ALA A 368 -32.16 14.95 17.31
CA ALA A 368 -32.21 13.64 17.96
C ALA A 368 -32.61 12.51 16.99
N ALA A 369 -33.58 12.75 16.11
CA ALA A 369 -34.01 11.81 15.09
C ALA A 369 -32.89 11.54 14.07
N ARG A 370 -32.18 12.58 13.62
CA ARG A 370 -31.04 12.44 12.69
C ARG A 370 -29.91 11.62 13.30
N GLU A 371 -29.52 11.94 14.52
CA GLU A 371 -28.47 11.21 15.23
C GLU A 371 -28.85 9.75 15.46
N ASP A 372 -30.11 9.48 15.81
CA ASP A 372 -30.60 8.13 16.06
C ASP A 372 -30.68 7.28 14.78
N LEU A 373 -31.13 7.86 13.67
CA LEU A 373 -31.13 7.21 12.34
C LEU A 373 -29.70 6.88 11.90
N ARG A 374 -28.78 7.86 11.99
CA ARG A 374 -27.36 7.65 11.65
C ARG A 374 -26.72 6.58 12.53
N PHE A 375 -27.00 6.60 13.83
CA PHE A 375 -26.55 5.58 14.76
C PHE A 375 -27.08 4.19 14.38
N THR A 376 -28.37 4.08 14.05
CA THR A 376 -29.02 2.80 13.69
C THR A 376 -28.43 2.19 12.42
N LEU A 377 -28.17 3.00 11.40
CA LEU A 377 -27.55 2.53 10.15
C LEU A 377 -26.11 2.04 10.37
N HIS A 378 -25.31 2.77 11.14
CA HIS A 378 -23.97 2.32 11.50
C HIS A 378 -23.99 1.05 12.36
N LEU A 379 -24.95 0.95 13.28
CA LEU A 379 -25.15 -0.23 14.12
C LEU A 379 -25.50 -1.46 13.28
N GLY A 380 -26.33 -1.29 12.24
CA GLY A 380 -26.64 -2.34 11.28
C GLY A 380 -25.39 -2.89 10.61
N MET A 381 -24.52 -2.01 10.08
CA MET A 381 -23.25 -2.46 9.48
C MET A 381 -22.33 -3.14 10.48
N LEU A 382 -22.20 -2.56 11.68
CA LEU A 382 -21.34 -3.09 12.75
C LEU A 382 -21.78 -4.49 13.19
N THR A 383 -23.08 -4.68 13.39
CA THR A 383 -23.68 -5.95 13.84
C THR A 383 -24.02 -6.89 12.70
N GLN A 384 -23.55 -6.61 11.48
CA GLN A 384 -23.87 -7.42 10.28
C GLN A 384 -25.37 -7.68 10.14
N TYR A 385 -26.15 -6.64 10.46
CA TYR A 385 -27.59 -6.60 10.45
C TYR A 385 -28.26 -7.58 11.43
N GLN A 386 -27.61 -8.00 12.52
CA GLN A 386 -28.25 -8.92 13.46
C GLN A 386 -29.29 -8.22 14.35
N LEU A 387 -30.56 -8.25 13.94
CA LEU A 387 -31.65 -7.44 14.50
C LEU A 387 -31.84 -7.60 16.02
N PRO A 388 -31.83 -8.81 16.62
CA PRO A 388 -31.95 -8.97 18.07
C PRO A 388 -30.83 -8.25 18.84
N LEU A 389 -29.59 -8.32 18.35
CA LEU A 389 -28.45 -7.62 18.97
C LEU A 389 -28.60 -6.10 18.81
N MET A 390 -29.03 -5.64 17.64
CA MET A 390 -29.31 -4.22 17.41
C MET A 390 -30.35 -3.70 18.41
N GLN A 391 -31.45 -4.44 18.62
CA GLN A 391 -32.48 -4.09 19.59
C GLN A 391 -31.94 -4.00 21.01
N GLN A 392 -31.04 -4.90 21.43
CA GLN A 392 -30.39 -4.80 22.74
C GLN A 392 -29.52 -3.53 22.88
N LEU A 393 -28.73 -3.21 21.86
CA LEU A 393 -27.90 -2.00 21.84
C LEU A 393 -28.76 -0.72 21.80
N LYS A 394 -29.90 -0.74 21.12
CA LYS A 394 -30.88 0.35 21.10
C LYS A 394 -31.60 0.48 22.45
N ALA A 395 -31.85 -0.62 23.15
CA ALA A 395 -32.36 -0.59 24.51
C ALA A 395 -31.38 0.08 25.48
N LEU A 396 -30.07 -0.15 25.34
CA LEU A 396 -29.03 0.58 26.10
C LEU A 396 -29.07 2.09 25.81
N ARG A 397 -29.22 2.48 24.54
CA ARG A 397 -29.36 3.89 24.14
C ARG A 397 -30.59 4.55 24.73
N LYS A 398 -31.73 3.84 24.75
CA LYS A 398 -32.97 4.32 25.39
C LYS A 398 -32.82 4.53 26.91
N ARG A 399 -31.90 3.80 27.56
CA ARG A 399 -31.56 3.96 28.98
C ARG A 399 -30.40 4.94 29.23
N GLU A 400 -29.93 5.65 28.20
CA GLU A 400 -28.80 6.58 28.26
C GLU A 400 -27.46 5.92 28.67
N GLU A 401 -27.37 4.59 28.56
CA GLU A 401 -26.14 3.82 28.80
C GLU A 401 -25.22 3.81 27.56
N LEU A 402 -25.74 4.20 26.39
CA LEU A 402 -25.03 4.19 25.12
C LEU A 402 -25.44 5.38 24.25
N ASN A 403 -24.61 6.42 24.19
CA ASN A 403 -24.93 7.67 23.50
C ASN A 403 -24.36 7.72 22.08
N SER A 404 -23.20 7.09 21.86
CA SER A 404 -22.52 7.09 20.57
C SER A 404 -21.83 5.74 20.29
N LEU A 405 -21.36 5.54 19.05
CA LEU A 405 -20.54 4.37 18.73
C LEU A 405 -19.20 4.37 19.48
N ARG A 406 -18.71 5.55 19.88
CA ARG A 406 -17.47 5.70 20.67
C ARG A 406 -17.58 4.99 22.02
N ASP A 407 -18.77 4.98 22.62
CA ASP A 407 -19.00 4.33 23.92
C ASP A 407 -18.82 2.80 23.85
N LEU A 408 -19.03 2.20 22.67
CA LEU A 408 -18.80 0.77 22.42
C LEU A 408 -17.31 0.40 22.54
N ALA A 409 -16.40 1.37 22.42
CA ALA A 409 -14.96 1.15 22.63
C ALA A 409 -14.65 0.69 24.06
N GLY A 410 -15.54 0.98 25.02
CA GLY A 410 -15.43 0.53 26.39
C GLY A 410 -15.98 -0.88 26.65
N PHE A 411 -16.64 -1.52 25.68
CA PHE A 411 -17.29 -2.81 25.90
C PHE A 411 -16.28 -3.95 25.85
N ALA A 412 -16.09 -4.61 27.00
CA ALA A 412 -15.29 -5.83 27.12
C ALA A 412 -15.92 -7.01 26.37
N ARG A 413 -15.13 -8.06 26.06
CA ARG A 413 -15.65 -9.31 25.44
C ARG A 413 -16.83 -9.89 26.20
N ARG A 414 -16.75 -9.93 27.54
CA ARG A 414 -17.83 -10.40 28.42
C ARG A 414 -19.14 -9.62 28.20
N ARG A 415 -19.07 -8.29 28.07
CA ARG A 415 -20.25 -7.45 27.85
C ARG A 415 -20.90 -7.75 26.50
N TRP A 416 -20.09 -7.96 25.45
CA TRP A 416 -20.60 -8.39 24.15
C TRP A 416 -21.27 -9.76 24.23
N ARG A 417 -20.69 -10.71 24.96
CA ARG A 417 -21.29 -12.04 25.18
C ARG A 417 -22.63 -11.95 25.91
N GLU A 418 -22.72 -11.20 27.01
CA GLU A 418 -23.97 -10.94 27.73
C GLU A 418 -25.06 -10.38 26.79
N LEU A 419 -24.71 -9.46 25.90
CA LEU A 419 -25.66 -8.88 24.95
C LEU A 419 -26.12 -9.88 23.89
N LEU A 420 -25.24 -10.79 23.45
CA LEU A 420 -25.60 -11.87 22.53
C LEU A 420 -26.51 -12.90 23.21
N GLU A 421 -26.24 -13.25 24.46
CA GLU A 421 -27.08 -14.15 25.26
C GLU A 421 -28.47 -13.55 25.50
N LEU A 422 -28.56 -12.25 25.79
CA LEU A 422 -29.83 -11.53 25.90
C LEU A 422 -30.57 -11.40 24.57
N ALA A 423 -29.84 -11.46 23.45
CA ALA A 423 -30.39 -11.42 22.10
C ALA A 423 -30.75 -12.81 21.55
N ALA A 424 -30.43 -13.90 22.29
CA ALA A 424 -30.68 -15.27 21.86
C ALA A 424 -32.18 -15.61 21.89
N GLY A 425 -32.64 -16.35 20.87
CA GLY A 425 -34.00 -16.91 20.82
C GLY A 425 -34.07 -18.32 21.40
N GLU A 426 -35.20 -19.02 21.20
CA GLU A 426 -35.39 -20.42 21.66
C GLU A 426 -34.35 -21.39 21.05
N ASP A 427 -33.86 -21.09 19.83
CA ASP A 427 -32.84 -21.87 19.10
C ASP A 427 -31.39 -21.41 19.39
N GLY A 428 -31.17 -20.50 20.34
CA GLY A 428 -29.86 -19.94 20.68
C GLY A 428 -29.52 -18.62 19.96
N VAL A 429 -28.23 -18.25 19.97
CA VAL A 429 -27.74 -17.03 19.30
C VAL A 429 -27.74 -17.26 17.79
N ALA A 430 -28.65 -16.61 17.07
CA ALA A 430 -28.56 -16.57 15.61
C ALA A 430 -27.29 -15.78 15.22
N LEU A 431 -26.38 -16.43 14.50
CA LEU A 431 -25.15 -15.83 14.00
C LEU A 431 -25.18 -15.83 12.47
N PRO A 432 -24.59 -14.82 11.80
CA PRO A 432 -24.45 -14.84 10.35
C PRO A 432 -23.75 -16.12 9.86
N ASP A 433 -24.21 -16.65 8.72
CA ASP A 433 -23.74 -17.93 8.16
C ASP A 433 -22.26 -17.89 7.72
N ASP A 434 -21.74 -16.71 7.46
CA ASP A 434 -20.36 -16.45 7.03
C ASP A 434 -19.36 -16.38 8.20
N ILE A 435 -19.81 -16.39 9.46
CA ILE A 435 -18.91 -16.44 10.62
C ILE A 435 -18.24 -17.81 10.72
N PRO A 436 -16.90 -17.89 10.56
CA PRO A 436 -16.17 -19.15 10.59
C PRO A 436 -16.15 -19.76 12.00
N GLY A 437 -16.07 -21.08 12.11
CA GLY A 437 -15.88 -21.80 13.38
C GLY A 437 -16.42 -23.22 13.31
N GLN A 438 -15.76 -24.16 13.98
CA GLN A 438 -16.14 -25.57 14.01
C GLN A 438 -17.17 -25.86 15.11
N THR A 439 -17.15 -25.06 16.18
CA THR A 439 -18.11 -25.14 17.28
C THR A 439 -18.98 -23.89 17.39
N PRO A 440 -20.19 -23.96 17.97
CA PRO A 440 -21.01 -22.77 18.23
C PRO A 440 -20.28 -21.72 19.07
N GLU A 441 -19.52 -22.15 20.07
CA GLU A 441 -18.74 -21.27 20.95
C GLU A 441 -17.62 -20.55 20.18
N GLU A 442 -16.94 -21.27 19.29
CA GLU A 442 -15.92 -20.66 18.42
C GLU A 442 -16.53 -19.59 17.51
N ARG A 443 -17.70 -19.85 16.94
CA ARG A 443 -18.42 -18.88 16.09
C ARG A 443 -18.85 -17.64 16.89
N VAL A 444 -19.31 -17.80 18.13
CA VAL A 444 -19.63 -16.65 19.01
C VAL A 444 -18.39 -15.79 19.26
N ASN A 445 -17.24 -16.39 19.56
CA ASN A 445 -16.01 -15.66 19.84
C ASN A 445 -15.45 -14.94 18.59
N HIS A 446 -15.55 -15.55 17.41
CA HIS A 446 -15.22 -14.90 16.14
C HIS A 446 -16.18 -13.75 15.82
N TYR A 447 -17.48 -13.91 16.12
CA TYR A 447 -18.43 -12.83 15.92
C TYR A 447 -18.19 -11.64 16.87
N ILE A 448 -17.95 -11.88 18.16
CA ILE A 448 -17.56 -10.81 19.11
C ILE A 448 -16.30 -10.08 18.63
N THR A 449 -15.35 -10.83 18.07
CA THR A 449 -14.15 -10.26 17.46
C THR A 449 -14.50 -9.36 16.27
N SER A 450 -15.34 -9.81 15.33
CA SER A 450 -15.75 -8.99 14.18
C SER A 450 -16.54 -7.75 14.57
N LEU A 451 -17.20 -7.75 15.74
CA LEU A 451 -17.83 -6.55 16.31
C LEU A 451 -16.79 -5.57 16.87
N ARG A 452 -15.76 -6.07 17.57
CA ARG A 452 -14.75 -5.23 18.23
C ARG A 452 -13.78 -4.58 17.26
N GLU A 453 -13.31 -5.31 16.24
CA GLU A 453 -12.25 -4.81 15.36
C GLU A 453 -12.57 -3.48 14.65
N PRO A 454 -13.78 -3.27 14.08
CA PRO A 454 -14.13 -1.98 13.50
C PRO A 454 -14.17 -0.85 14.53
N ILE A 455 -14.64 -1.13 15.75
CA ILE A 455 -14.70 -0.15 16.85
C ILE A 455 -13.29 0.29 17.25
N GLU A 456 -12.38 -0.67 17.47
CA GLU A 456 -10.98 -0.37 17.83
C GLU A 456 -10.24 0.37 16.71
N THR A 457 -10.63 0.13 15.46
CA THR A 457 -10.06 0.83 14.30
C THR A 457 -10.56 2.27 14.20
N LEU A 458 -11.85 2.51 14.48
CA LEU A 458 -12.47 3.83 14.43
C LEU A 458 -12.15 4.68 15.66
N PHE A 459 -12.01 4.05 16.83
CA PHE A 459 -11.83 4.69 18.14
C PHE A 459 -10.64 4.09 18.93
N PRO A 460 -9.42 4.05 18.34
CA PRO A 460 -8.26 3.36 18.95
C PRO A 460 -7.88 3.96 20.31
N SER A 461 -7.99 5.29 20.43
CA SER A 461 -7.71 6.05 21.65
C SER A 461 -8.67 5.69 22.78
N ASP A 462 -9.97 5.63 22.50
CA ASP A 462 -11.01 5.31 23.48
C ASP A 462 -10.92 3.85 23.93
N SER A 463 -10.70 2.92 22.99
CA SER A 463 -10.51 1.50 23.29
C SER A 463 -9.30 1.28 24.21
N LEU A 464 -8.19 1.97 23.93
CA LEU A 464 -6.99 1.89 24.76
C LEU A 464 -7.21 2.48 26.15
N ARG A 465 -7.87 3.64 26.27
CA ARG A 465 -8.20 4.24 27.58
C ARG A 465 -9.00 3.25 28.45
N HIS A 466 -10.01 2.61 27.87
CA HIS A 466 -10.83 1.62 28.58
C HIS A 466 -10.07 0.34 28.91
N ALA A 467 -9.15 -0.11 28.05
CA ALA A 467 -8.29 -1.26 28.34
C ALA A 467 -7.30 -0.96 29.48
N LEU A 468 -6.66 0.22 29.47
CA LEU A 468 -5.73 0.64 30.52
C LEU A 468 -6.42 0.83 31.87
N LYS A 469 -7.67 1.32 31.88
CA LYS A 469 -8.49 1.43 33.10
C LYS A 469 -8.73 0.09 33.78
N ARG A 470 -8.78 -1.01 33.02
CA ARG A 470 -8.96 -2.38 33.52
C ARG A 470 -7.63 -3.08 33.84
N ALA A 471 -6.53 -2.61 33.28
CA ALA A 471 -5.23 -3.23 33.45
C ALA A 471 -4.65 -2.95 34.85
N PRO A 472 -4.20 -3.99 35.58
CA PRO A 472 -3.67 -3.84 36.94
C PRO A 472 -2.35 -3.05 36.98
N ASP A 473 -1.55 -3.13 35.92
CA ASP A 473 -0.19 -2.55 35.84
C ASP A 473 -0.17 -1.12 35.26
N THR A 474 -1.32 -0.45 35.21
CA THR A 474 -1.38 0.94 34.76
C THR A 474 -0.91 1.87 35.87
N SER A 475 0.00 2.78 35.55
CA SER A 475 0.53 3.76 36.50
C SER A 475 -0.59 4.57 37.15
N PRO A 476 -0.48 4.87 38.46
CA PRO A 476 -1.48 5.62 39.20
C PRO A 476 -1.65 7.06 38.70
N THR A 477 -0.69 7.60 37.92
CA THR A 477 -0.77 8.96 37.36
C THR A 477 -1.26 9.00 35.92
N LEU A 478 -1.07 7.91 35.15
CA LEU A 478 -1.55 7.82 33.77
C LEU A 478 -3.08 7.76 33.69
N LEU A 479 -3.74 7.04 34.60
CA LEU A 479 -5.20 6.94 34.60
C LEU A 479 -5.90 8.29 34.83
N PRO A 480 -5.52 9.09 35.86
CA PRO A 480 -6.03 10.46 36.00
C PRO A 480 -5.75 11.33 34.78
N PHE A 481 -4.55 11.28 34.22
CA PHE A 481 -4.19 12.06 33.03
C PHE A 481 -5.11 11.73 31.83
N LEU A 482 -5.36 10.45 31.59
CA LEU A 482 -6.26 10.02 30.53
C LEU A 482 -7.73 10.32 30.84
N ALA A 483 -8.14 10.33 32.11
CA ALA A 483 -9.49 10.74 32.50
C ALA A 483 -9.71 12.25 32.29
N ASN A 484 -8.69 13.07 32.53
CA ASN A 484 -8.73 14.52 32.36
C ASN A 484 -8.67 14.99 30.90
N THR A 485 -8.36 14.09 29.96
CA THR A 485 -8.12 14.41 28.53
C THR A 485 -8.99 13.57 27.58
N PRO A 486 -10.33 13.51 27.75
CA PRO A 486 -11.19 12.62 26.98
C PRO A 486 -11.23 12.92 25.48
N ASP A 487 -10.95 14.16 25.09
CA ASP A 487 -10.93 14.67 23.72
C ASP A 487 -9.57 14.50 23.00
N LEU A 488 -8.50 14.17 23.75
CA LEU A 488 -7.18 13.92 23.18
C LEU A 488 -7.17 12.61 22.37
N ASP A 489 -7.05 12.71 21.05
CA ASP A 489 -6.82 11.56 20.18
C ASP A 489 -5.35 11.12 20.25
N LEU A 490 -5.08 10.02 20.96
CA LEU A 490 -3.74 9.45 21.10
C LEU A 490 -3.17 8.94 19.76
N TYR A 491 -4.00 8.61 18.78
CA TYR A 491 -3.54 8.11 17.49
C TYR A 491 -3.18 9.27 16.55
N TRP A 492 -4.05 10.28 16.42
CA TRP A 492 -3.89 11.35 15.45
C TRP A 492 -3.22 12.63 16.00
N SER A 493 -3.37 12.94 17.29
CA SER A 493 -2.90 14.21 17.86
C SER A 493 -1.47 14.13 18.43
N ASN A 494 -0.82 15.28 18.60
CA ASN A 494 0.44 15.40 19.33
C ASN A 494 0.15 15.78 20.79
N ILE A 495 0.69 15.00 21.74
CA ILE A 495 0.50 15.22 23.17
C ILE A 495 1.13 16.56 23.61
N ASP A 496 2.30 16.92 23.07
CA ASP A 496 2.97 18.17 23.46
C ASP A 496 2.14 19.39 23.04
N ASP A 497 1.60 19.37 21.82
CA ASP A 497 0.76 20.46 21.31
C ASP A 497 -0.53 20.59 22.12
N TYR A 498 -1.19 19.47 22.44
CA TYR A 498 -2.38 19.47 23.27
C TYR A 498 -2.12 20.06 24.67
N LEU A 499 -0.97 19.74 25.28
CA LEU A 499 -0.60 20.24 26.60
C LEU A 499 -0.26 21.73 26.65
N LEU A 500 0.07 22.36 25.51
CA LEU A 500 0.25 23.82 25.46
C LEU A 500 -1.05 24.57 25.75
N GLU A 501 -2.19 24.00 25.35
CA GLU A 501 -3.52 24.61 25.51
C GLU A 501 -4.29 24.05 26.72
N HIS A 502 -4.05 22.78 27.08
CA HIS A 502 -4.84 22.05 28.08
C HIS A 502 -4.01 21.56 29.28
N GLY A 503 -2.81 22.10 29.49
CA GLY A 503 -1.88 21.61 30.53
C GLY A 503 -2.47 21.63 31.95
N ASP A 504 -3.16 22.71 32.33
CA ASP A 504 -3.73 22.84 33.68
C ASP A 504 -4.86 21.83 33.96
N SER A 505 -5.73 21.57 32.97
CA SER A 505 -6.80 20.56 33.10
C SER A 505 -6.24 19.15 33.01
N ALA A 506 -5.28 18.88 32.11
CA ALA A 506 -4.69 17.56 31.91
C ALA A 506 -3.99 17.03 33.17
N PHE A 507 -3.33 17.90 33.95
CA PHE A 507 -2.63 17.53 35.18
C PHE A 507 -3.45 17.72 36.46
N ALA A 508 -4.77 17.91 36.38
CA ALA A 508 -5.62 18.00 37.56
C ALA A 508 -5.48 16.75 38.44
N GLY A 509 -5.05 16.93 39.70
CA GLY A 509 -4.80 15.82 40.64
C GLY A 509 -3.44 15.12 40.48
N ILE A 510 -2.53 15.62 39.63
CA ILE A 510 -1.18 15.07 39.42
C ILE A 510 -0.12 16.05 39.95
N ALA A 511 0.74 15.56 40.84
CA ALA A 511 1.80 16.35 41.46
C ALA A 511 2.87 16.78 40.43
N GLU A 512 3.47 17.97 40.61
CA GLU A 512 4.38 18.59 39.64
C GLU A 512 5.62 17.74 39.32
N ASP A 513 6.19 17.08 40.34
CA ASP A 513 7.30 16.15 40.24
C ASP A 513 6.97 14.87 39.44
N GLN A 514 5.69 14.53 39.31
CA GLN A 514 5.20 13.36 38.59
C GLN A 514 4.77 13.66 37.15
N ARG A 515 4.62 14.94 36.77
CA ARG A 515 4.11 15.34 35.44
C ARG A 515 5.00 14.83 34.30
N ALA A 516 6.32 15.00 34.43
CA ALA A 516 7.28 14.60 33.39
C ALA A 516 7.27 13.08 33.14
N ALA A 517 7.19 12.28 34.20
CA ALA A 517 7.08 10.83 34.10
C ALA A 517 5.76 10.41 33.44
N THR A 518 4.64 11.06 33.81
CA THR A 518 3.31 10.81 33.24
C THR A 518 3.25 11.12 31.74
N VAL A 519 3.83 12.24 31.31
CA VAL A 519 3.92 12.58 29.87
C VAL A 519 4.76 11.56 29.11
N THR A 520 5.88 11.10 29.69
CA THR A 520 6.74 10.08 29.07
C THR A 520 5.99 8.77 28.88
N GLU A 521 5.19 8.37 29.87
CA GLU A 521 4.36 7.18 29.79
C GLU A 521 3.23 7.33 28.77
N ALA A 522 2.52 8.46 28.76
CA ALA A 522 1.48 8.76 27.78
C ALA A 522 2.02 8.75 26.34
N LYS A 523 3.20 9.32 26.11
CA LYS A 523 3.92 9.25 24.83
C LYS A 523 4.32 7.83 24.45
N THR A 524 4.67 6.99 25.41
CA THR A 524 4.98 5.58 25.16
C THR A 524 3.75 4.83 24.67
N VAL A 525 2.62 5.00 25.35
CA VAL A 525 1.35 4.42 24.96
C VAL A 525 0.89 4.92 23.59
N GLN A 526 1.02 6.22 23.30
CA GLN A 526 0.76 6.79 21.97
C GLN A 526 1.64 6.17 20.88
N ARG A 527 2.96 6.04 21.12
CA ARG A 527 3.89 5.45 20.15
C ARG A 527 3.50 4.01 19.82
N LEU A 528 3.17 3.21 20.83
CA LEU A 528 2.74 1.83 20.65
C LEU A 528 1.38 1.73 19.95
N LEU A 529 0.41 2.59 20.29
CA LEU A 529 -0.89 2.62 19.62
C LEU A 529 -0.76 2.94 18.13
N ARG A 530 0.17 3.83 17.77
CA ARG A 530 0.48 4.10 16.36
C ARG A 530 1.10 2.91 15.65
N VAL A 531 1.91 2.10 16.34
CA VAL A 531 2.47 0.86 15.77
C VAL A 531 1.38 -0.18 15.60
N ALA A 532 0.56 -0.37 16.61
CA ALA A 532 -0.42 -1.44 16.74
C ALA A 532 -1.74 -0.86 17.27
N PRO A 533 -2.71 -0.54 16.39
CA PRO A 533 -3.91 0.27 16.73
C PRO A 533 -4.96 -0.48 17.57
N ARG A 534 -4.57 -1.56 18.24
CA ARG A 534 -5.45 -2.36 19.11
C ARG A 534 -4.95 -2.31 20.54
N ALA A 535 -5.88 -2.09 21.46
CA ALA A 535 -5.56 -1.89 22.87
C ALA A 535 -4.80 -3.09 23.48
N ASP A 536 -5.22 -4.31 23.13
CA ASP A 536 -4.62 -5.56 23.61
C ASP A 536 -3.16 -5.70 23.12
N GLN A 537 -2.88 -5.30 21.87
CA GLN A 537 -1.53 -5.32 21.31
C GLN A 537 -0.61 -4.30 21.99
N VAL A 538 -1.11 -3.10 22.30
CA VAL A 538 -0.35 -2.08 23.05
C VAL A 538 0.03 -2.58 24.44
N ARG A 539 -0.91 -3.23 25.13
CA ARG A 539 -0.65 -3.84 26.45
C ARG A 539 0.43 -4.91 26.36
N ILE A 540 0.32 -5.84 25.42
CA ILE A 540 1.32 -6.90 25.21
C ILE A 540 2.69 -6.31 24.88
N LEU A 541 2.77 -5.35 23.96
CA LEU A 541 4.03 -4.71 23.58
C LEU A 541 4.70 -4.03 24.78
N ARG A 542 3.92 -3.30 25.58
CA ARG A 542 4.41 -2.62 26.79
C ARG A 542 4.92 -3.64 27.82
N SER A 543 4.15 -4.70 28.11
CA SER A 543 4.54 -5.76 29.03
C SER A 543 5.72 -6.61 28.53
N ALA A 544 5.89 -6.72 27.21
CA ALA A 544 7.04 -7.35 26.58
C ALA A 544 8.30 -6.48 26.56
N GLY A 545 8.24 -5.25 27.11
CA GLY A 545 9.38 -4.34 27.20
C GLY A 545 9.60 -3.49 25.94
N PHE A 546 8.66 -3.48 25.00
CA PHE A 546 8.73 -2.63 23.80
C PHE A 546 8.02 -1.29 24.05
N ASP A 547 8.67 -0.18 23.69
CA ASP A 547 8.17 1.19 23.90
C ASP A 547 8.06 2.01 22.60
N SER A 548 8.54 1.47 21.48
CA SER A 548 8.67 2.19 20.22
C SER A 548 8.81 1.27 19.00
N ALA A 549 8.45 1.78 17.84
CA ALA A 549 8.69 1.13 16.55
C ALA A 549 10.18 0.78 16.34
N PHE A 550 11.08 1.66 16.79
CA PHE A 550 12.52 1.46 16.68
C PHE A 550 13.04 0.29 17.51
N LYS A 551 12.61 0.18 18.78
CA LYS A 551 12.99 -0.93 19.66
C LYS A 551 12.48 -2.28 19.14
N ILE A 552 11.28 -2.28 18.55
CA ILE A 552 10.71 -3.47 17.88
C ILE A 552 11.54 -3.84 16.65
N ALA A 553 11.83 -2.88 15.77
CA ALA A 553 12.57 -3.12 14.53
C ALA A 553 14.04 -3.53 14.76
N ARG A 554 14.64 -3.14 15.88
CA ARG A 554 16.01 -3.54 16.27
C ARG A 554 16.07 -5.00 16.77
N ALA A 555 14.98 -5.53 17.32
CA ALA A 555 14.92 -6.94 17.67
C ALA A 555 14.85 -7.80 16.40
N SER A 556 15.46 -8.99 16.41
CA SER A 556 15.22 -9.93 15.31
C SER A 556 13.75 -10.34 15.30
N LYS A 557 13.16 -10.51 14.11
CA LYS A 557 11.75 -10.92 13.97
C LYS A 557 11.42 -12.15 14.83
N ARG A 558 12.34 -13.12 14.89
CA ARG A 558 12.20 -14.33 15.72
C ARG A 558 12.15 -14.02 17.22
N GLN A 559 13.07 -13.20 17.73
CA GLN A 559 13.10 -12.83 19.16
C GLN A 559 11.89 -12.00 19.56
N PHE A 560 11.52 -11.01 18.73
CA PHE A 560 10.34 -10.19 18.95
C PHE A 560 9.09 -11.08 19.06
N LYS A 561 8.89 -11.98 18.09
CA LYS A 561 7.75 -12.88 18.01
C LYS A 561 7.69 -13.84 19.20
N GLN A 562 8.82 -14.45 19.55
CA GLN A 562 8.90 -15.31 20.73
C GLN A 562 8.48 -14.57 22.00
N ARG A 563 9.00 -13.36 22.22
CA ARG A 563 8.69 -12.55 23.40
C ARG A 563 7.24 -12.06 23.40
N PHE A 564 6.73 -11.63 22.25
CA PHE A 564 5.35 -11.17 22.09
C PHE A 564 4.36 -12.30 22.41
N VAL A 565 4.58 -13.49 21.84
CA VAL A 565 3.71 -14.66 22.09
C VAL A 565 3.79 -15.11 23.55
N GLU A 566 4.99 -15.21 24.13
CA GLU A 566 5.18 -15.58 25.54
C GLU A 566 4.39 -14.66 26.49
N VAL A 567 4.46 -13.34 26.27
CA VAL A 567 3.74 -12.37 27.09
C VAL A 567 2.24 -12.39 26.80
N ALA A 568 1.82 -12.56 25.55
CA ALA A 568 0.41 -12.70 25.21
C ALA A 568 -0.24 -13.92 25.89
N GLU A 569 0.48 -15.05 25.94
CA GLU A 569 0.05 -16.26 26.64
C GLU A 569 -0.01 -16.05 28.16
N ALA A 570 0.96 -15.35 28.75
CA ALA A 570 0.95 -15.04 30.18
C ALA A 570 -0.19 -14.09 30.59
N MET A 571 -0.60 -13.20 29.69
CA MET A 571 -1.65 -12.21 29.92
C MET A 571 -3.06 -12.68 29.51
N ILE A 572 -3.22 -13.96 29.16
CA ILE A 572 -4.47 -14.52 28.62
C ILE A 572 -5.70 -14.20 29.48
N ASP A 573 -5.60 -14.40 30.80
CA ASP A 573 -6.69 -14.19 31.76
C ASP A 573 -7.00 -12.70 31.98
N GLU A 574 -6.05 -11.80 31.69
CA GLU A 574 -6.21 -10.35 31.82
C GLU A 574 -6.67 -9.65 30.52
N LEU A 575 -6.47 -10.31 29.38
CA LEU A 575 -6.86 -9.83 28.05
C LEU A 575 -8.24 -10.36 27.66
N ASP A 576 -8.66 -11.49 28.23
CA ASP A 576 -9.97 -12.09 28.00
C ASP A 576 -10.75 -12.35 29.30
N ASP A 577 -11.42 -11.30 29.79
CA ASP A 577 -12.35 -11.35 30.94
C ASP A 577 -13.50 -12.36 30.77
N ALA A 578 -13.66 -12.97 29.59
CA ALA A 578 -14.72 -13.91 29.26
C ALA A 578 -14.32 -15.39 29.53
N TYR A 579 -13.03 -15.68 29.76
CA TYR A 579 -12.53 -17.05 29.96
C TYR A 579 -12.76 -17.60 31.38
N GLN A 580 -13.05 -16.73 32.37
CA GLN A 580 -13.35 -17.16 33.75
C GLN A 580 -14.62 -18.03 33.90
N VAL A 581 -15.41 -18.20 32.83
CA VAL A 581 -16.71 -18.92 32.84
C VAL A 581 -16.63 -20.31 32.18
N LEU A 582 -15.54 -20.66 31.48
CA LEU A 582 -15.38 -21.99 30.88
C LEU A 582 -14.97 -23.04 31.94
N PRO A 583 -15.63 -24.20 32.05
CA PRO A 583 -15.20 -25.25 32.95
C PRO A 583 -13.82 -25.81 32.51
N PRO A 584 -12.97 -26.29 33.45
CA PRO A 584 -11.54 -26.59 33.21
C PRO A 584 -11.26 -27.82 32.32
N GLN A 585 -12.23 -28.32 31.56
CA GLN A 585 -12.22 -29.65 30.94
C GLN A 585 -12.29 -29.63 29.40
N ALA A 586 -12.17 -28.47 28.74
CA ALA A 586 -11.85 -28.47 27.30
C ALA A 586 -10.43 -29.01 27.13
N GLU A 587 -10.35 -30.27 26.69
CA GLU A 587 -9.17 -31.11 26.72
C GLU A 587 -7.93 -30.48 26.05
N LYS A 588 -6.77 -30.68 26.69
CA LYS A 588 -5.43 -30.63 26.09
C LYS A 588 -5.34 -31.68 24.99
N GLY A 589 -5.95 -31.41 23.84
CA GLY A 589 -6.00 -32.31 22.68
C GLY A 589 -5.21 -31.72 21.51
N VAL A 590 -3.98 -32.22 21.34
CA VAL A 590 -3.15 -32.19 20.12
C VAL A 590 -2.70 -30.82 19.61
N ASN A 591 -1.39 -30.58 19.76
CA ASN A 591 -0.59 -29.40 19.39
C ASN A 591 -0.85 -28.15 20.23
N GLY A 592 0.17 -27.75 20.99
CA GLY A 592 0.19 -26.55 21.84
C GLY A 592 0.02 -25.21 21.11
N ASP A 593 -0.38 -25.22 19.85
CA ASP A 593 -0.74 -24.04 19.08
C ASP A 593 -2.22 -23.64 19.32
N ALA A 594 -3.12 -24.59 19.62
CA ALA A 594 -4.57 -24.35 19.52
C ALA A 594 -5.20 -23.43 20.59
N THR A 595 -4.66 -23.39 21.81
CA THR A 595 -5.27 -22.59 22.89
C THR A 595 -4.88 -21.10 22.87
N ALA A 596 -3.74 -20.76 22.26
CA ALA A 596 -3.36 -19.35 22.05
C ALA A 596 -3.97 -18.75 20.77
N ILE A 597 -4.63 -19.56 19.92
CA ILE A 597 -5.18 -19.16 18.61
C ILE A 597 -6.33 -18.15 18.72
N MET A 598 -7.02 -18.03 19.87
CA MET A 598 -8.33 -17.35 19.90
C MET A 598 -8.41 -15.98 20.59
N LEU A 599 -7.31 -15.46 21.14
CA LEU A 599 -7.39 -14.33 22.09
C LEU A 599 -7.14 -12.96 21.47
N LEU A 600 -6.23 -12.89 20.50
CA LEU A 600 -5.90 -11.65 19.81
C LEU A 600 -6.73 -11.54 18.55
N SER A 601 -7.95 -11.02 18.72
CA SER A 601 -8.80 -10.62 17.60
C SER A 601 -9.00 -11.72 16.54
N GLY A 602 -9.25 -12.97 16.98
CA GLY A 602 -9.55 -14.10 16.08
C GLY A 602 -8.37 -14.57 15.22
N ASN A 603 -7.16 -14.05 15.45
CA ASN A 603 -5.94 -14.44 14.76
C ASN A 603 -4.96 -15.07 15.76
N ALA A 604 -4.15 -16.03 15.29
CA ALA A 604 -3.05 -16.56 16.07
C ALA A 604 -2.11 -15.43 16.52
N ALA A 605 -1.67 -15.43 17.78
CA ALA A 605 -0.73 -14.45 18.33
C ALA A 605 0.50 -14.27 17.44
N ASP A 606 0.89 -15.35 16.78
CA ASP A 606 1.92 -15.44 15.77
C ASP A 606 1.75 -14.50 14.57
N ALA A 607 0.54 -14.46 13.99
CA ALA A 607 0.20 -13.61 12.84
C ALA A 607 0.08 -12.14 13.26
N VAL A 608 -0.41 -11.91 14.48
CA VAL A 608 -0.50 -10.57 15.07
C VAL A 608 0.89 -10.00 15.33
N ALA A 609 1.81 -10.80 15.89
CA ALA A 609 3.20 -10.41 16.07
C ALA A 609 3.86 -10.07 14.72
N ASP A 610 3.64 -10.88 13.68
CA ASP A 610 4.17 -10.61 12.35
C ASP A 610 3.67 -9.26 11.78
N THR A 611 2.39 -8.97 11.95
CA THR A 611 1.78 -7.70 11.50
C THR A 611 2.38 -6.51 12.26
N ALA A 612 2.46 -6.60 13.59
CA ALA A 612 3.03 -5.56 14.44
C ALA A 612 4.52 -5.30 14.13
N PHE A 613 5.30 -6.37 13.90
CA PHE A 613 6.72 -6.26 13.53
C PHE A 613 6.90 -5.56 12.18
N ASN A 614 6.10 -5.91 11.17
CA ASN A 614 6.15 -5.30 9.86
C ASN A 614 5.75 -3.81 9.90
N GLN A 615 4.67 -3.48 10.63
CA GLN A 615 4.23 -2.10 10.84
C GLN A 615 5.29 -1.26 11.58
N ALA A 616 5.90 -1.81 12.63
CA ALA A 616 6.99 -1.17 13.35
C ALA A 616 8.21 -0.93 12.45
N SER A 617 8.63 -1.93 11.68
CA SER A 617 9.76 -1.83 10.75
C SER A 617 9.51 -0.77 9.68
N GLY A 618 8.31 -0.74 9.09
CA GLY A 618 7.91 0.27 8.13
C GLY A 618 7.90 1.68 8.70
N ARG A 619 7.36 1.86 9.91
CA ARG A 619 7.35 3.17 10.60
C ARG A 619 8.74 3.63 11.00
N ALA A 620 9.62 2.72 11.47
CA ALA A 620 11.00 3.04 11.80
C ALA A 620 11.76 3.51 10.54
N ALA A 621 11.60 2.81 9.41
CA ALA A 621 12.17 3.22 8.13
C ALA A 621 11.61 4.56 7.63
N ALA A 622 10.29 4.75 7.70
CA ALA A 622 9.65 6.01 7.30
C ALA A 622 10.09 7.20 8.16
N ALA A 623 10.26 7.00 9.47
CA ALA A 623 10.79 8.03 10.35
C ALA A 623 12.22 8.43 9.98
N LEU A 624 13.10 7.45 9.70
CA LEU A 624 14.46 7.71 9.22
C LEU A 624 14.47 8.48 7.89
N HIS A 625 13.60 8.11 6.94
CA HIS A 625 13.46 8.82 5.66
C HIS A 625 12.89 10.23 5.81
N TYR A 626 11.88 10.41 6.66
CA TYR A 626 11.30 11.73 6.93
C TYR A 626 12.33 12.67 7.56
N ILE A 627 13.08 12.16 8.54
CA ILE A 627 14.19 12.87 9.17
C ILE A 627 15.22 13.32 8.12
N GLN A 628 15.62 12.41 7.22
CA GLN A 628 16.56 12.71 6.14
C GLN A 628 16.01 13.76 5.16
N ALA A 629 14.75 13.62 4.72
CA ALA A 629 14.10 14.55 3.80
C ALA A 629 13.87 15.94 4.41
N ALA A 630 13.49 16.01 5.69
CA ALA A 630 13.33 17.27 6.42
C ALA A 630 14.67 18.01 6.54
N SER A 631 15.78 17.30 6.75
CA SER A 631 17.13 17.87 6.76
C SER A 631 17.57 18.37 5.38
N GLU A 632 17.19 17.70 4.30
CA GLU A 632 17.49 18.20 2.94
C GLU A 632 16.74 19.49 2.63
N LEU A 633 15.50 19.64 3.13
CA LEU A 633 14.69 20.85 2.98
C LEU A 633 15.25 22.03 3.79
N THR A 634 15.77 21.80 4.99
CA THR A 634 16.40 22.86 5.81
C THR A 634 17.80 23.26 5.30
N GLN A 635 18.54 22.32 4.67
CA GLN A 635 19.86 22.58 4.09
C GLN A 635 19.83 23.26 2.73
N ARG A 636 18.71 23.25 2.00
CA ARG A 636 18.51 24.01 0.75
C ARG A 636 18.32 25.52 0.99
N ARG A 637 19.05 26.11 1.94
CA ARG A 637 19.28 27.55 1.97
C ARG A 637 20.34 27.88 0.92
N GLY A 638 19.89 28.27 -0.28
CA GLY A 638 20.75 29.04 -1.18
C GLY A 638 21.26 30.31 -0.47
N PRO A 639 22.34 30.95 -0.95
CA PRO A 639 22.88 32.13 -0.28
C PRO A 639 21.77 33.18 -0.16
N ALA A 640 21.43 33.51 1.10
CA ALA A 640 20.38 34.47 1.47
C ALA A 640 20.57 35.88 0.85
N ALA A 641 21.70 36.11 0.18
CA ALA A 641 21.98 37.31 -0.60
C ALA A 641 21.16 37.42 -1.90
N VAL A 642 20.51 36.36 -2.40
CA VAL A 642 19.80 36.40 -3.69
C VAL A 642 18.31 36.70 -3.54
N TRP A 643 17.63 36.19 -2.50
CA TRP A 643 16.20 36.40 -2.26
C TRP A 643 16.02 37.10 -0.91
N GLY A 644 15.70 38.40 -0.96
CA GLY A 644 15.60 39.25 0.23
C GLY A 644 14.75 38.65 1.36
N THR A 645 15.15 38.93 2.59
CA THR A 645 14.50 38.50 3.82
C THR A 645 13.07 39.06 3.88
N ASN A 646 12.07 38.23 3.63
CA ASN A 646 10.70 38.53 4.03
C ASN A 646 10.54 38.10 5.50
N GLU A 647 10.28 39.03 6.40
CA GLU A 647 10.03 38.78 7.84
C GLU A 647 8.91 37.73 8.08
N HIS A 648 7.99 37.54 7.14
CA HIS A 648 6.96 36.50 7.18
C HIS A 648 7.48 35.05 7.03
N SER A 649 8.69 34.86 6.48
CA SER A 649 9.28 33.53 6.33
C SER A 649 9.78 33.00 7.67
N ASP A 650 10.29 33.87 8.54
CA ASP A 650 10.89 33.48 9.81
C ASP A 650 9.82 33.10 10.85
N GLU A 651 8.65 33.75 10.84
CA GLU A 651 7.51 33.36 11.69
C GLU A 651 6.90 32.02 11.26
N ILE A 652 6.64 31.81 9.96
CA ILE A 652 6.13 30.54 9.44
C ILE A 652 7.14 29.41 9.68
N THR A 653 8.44 29.70 9.54
CA THR A 653 9.50 28.72 9.81
C THR A 653 9.64 28.45 11.31
N ALA A 654 9.55 29.46 12.18
CA ALA A 654 9.56 29.26 13.63
C ALA A 654 8.34 28.48 14.11
N GLU A 655 7.16 28.75 13.56
CA GLU A 655 5.94 28.01 13.87
C GLU A 655 6.00 26.57 13.34
N PHE A 656 6.57 26.35 12.14
CA PHE A 656 6.81 25.02 11.59
C PHE A 656 7.85 24.23 12.39
N ILE A 657 8.96 24.85 12.82
CA ILE A 657 10.01 24.25 13.68
C ILE A 657 9.45 23.95 15.07
N LYS A 658 8.57 24.80 15.61
CA LYS A 658 7.91 24.60 16.90
C LYS A 658 6.91 23.43 16.85
N LYS A 659 6.23 23.26 15.70
CA LYS A 659 5.24 22.18 15.45
C LYS A 659 5.87 20.87 14.94
N ASN A 660 7.09 20.91 14.39
CA ASN A 660 7.79 19.76 13.85
C ASN A 660 9.27 19.81 14.27
N PRO A 661 9.73 18.93 15.18
CA PRO A 661 11.12 18.96 15.62
C PRO A 661 12.04 18.70 14.42
N THR A 662 12.82 19.70 14.04
CA THR A 662 13.87 19.56 13.02
C THR A 662 15.04 18.74 13.57
N LEU A 663 15.84 18.16 12.68
CA LEU A 663 17.07 17.49 13.09
C LEU A 663 17.99 18.43 13.90
N GLU A 664 18.06 19.72 13.56
CA GLU A 664 18.82 20.69 14.35
C GLU A 664 18.27 20.86 15.78
N SER A 665 16.95 20.79 15.95
CA SER A 665 16.33 20.93 17.28
C SER A 665 16.53 19.69 18.15
N LEU A 666 16.54 18.50 17.54
CA LEU A 666 16.69 17.21 18.23
C LEU A 666 18.14 16.87 18.55
N PHE A 667 19.06 17.19 17.63
CA PHE A 667 20.46 16.75 17.70
C PHE A 667 21.45 17.91 17.81
N GLY A 668 20.96 19.16 17.89
CA GLY A 668 21.78 20.36 17.89
C GLY A 668 22.25 20.75 16.49
N SER A 669 23.19 21.69 16.39
CA SER A 669 23.70 22.22 15.11
C SER A 669 24.10 21.11 14.12
N LEU A 670 23.40 21.03 12.99
CA LEU A 670 23.73 20.14 11.87
C LEU A 670 24.77 20.75 10.91
N SER A 671 25.42 21.85 11.30
CA SER A 671 26.52 22.39 10.52
C SER A 671 27.58 21.30 10.35
N PHE A 672 27.63 20.73 9.15
CA PHE A 672 28.73 19.90 8.70
C PHE A 672 29.96 20.80 8.58
N CYS A 673 30.60 21.09 9.71
CA CYS A 673 31.97 21.57 9.69
C CYS A 673 32.81 20.55 8.92
N GLU A 674 33.99 20.96 8.42
CA GLU A 674 35.05 20.03 8.03
C GLU A 674 35.51 19.24 9.26
N CYS A 675 34.66 18.34 9.74
CA CYS A 675 34.96 17.43 10.83
C CYS A 675 36.06 16.51 10.30
N GLU A 676 37.17 16.45 11.03
CA GLU A 676 38.20 15.45 10.77
C GLU A 676 37.58 14.06 10.70
N HIS A 677 38.11 13.19 9.84
CA HIS A 677 37.54 11.87 9.57
C HIS A 677 37.25 11.05 10.85
N CYS A 678 38.04 11.21 11.91
CA CYS A 678 37.82 10.60 13.23
C CYS A 678 36.46 10.93 13.89
N ARG A 679 35.86 12.08 13.57
CA ARG A 679 34.57 12.54 14.10
C ARG A 679 33.40 12.27 13.16
N SER A 680 33.65 11.62 12.03
CA SER A 680 32.63 11.24 11.05
C SER A 680 31.81 10.04 11.53
N VAL A 681 30.56 9.94 11.05
CA VAL A 681 29.75 8.72 11.19
C VAL A 681 30.34 7.51 10.44
N TYR A 682 31.30 7.76 9.55
CA TYR A 682 32.07 6.73 8.83
C TYR A 682 33.46 6.50 9.43
N SER A 683 33.74 7.04 10.61
CA SER A 683 35.06 6.93 11.24
C SER A 683 35.34 5.51 11.77
N PRO A 684 36.63 5.17 12.00
CA PRO A 684 36.97 3.93 12.69
C PRO A 684 36.33 3.82 14.09
N ALA A 685 36.16 4.96 14.79
CA ALA A 685 35.49 5.00 16.09
C ALA A 685 33.99 4.68 15.95
N ALA A 686 33.31 5.24 14.95
CA ALA A 686 31.91 4.91 14.67
C ALA A 686 31.72 3.43 14.32
N TYR A 687 32.64 2.86 13.53
CA TYR A 687 32.64 1.44 13.22
C TYR A 687 32.84 0.55 14.47
N LEU A 688 33.75 0.92 15.37
CA LEU A 688 33.93 0.20 16.64
C LEU A 688 32.66 0.22 17.49
N VAL A 689 32.02 1.39 17.63
CA VAL A 689 30.77 1.54 18.39
C VAL A 689 29.64 0.70 17.79
N ASP A 690 29.50 0.69 16.46
CA ASP A 690 28.50 -0.13 15.77
C ASP A 690 28.72 -1.63 16.01
N LEU A 691 29.96 -2.10 15.94
CA LEU A 691 30.31 -3.49 16.27
C LEU A 691 30.00 -3.86 17.72
N LEU A 692 30.31 -2.98 18.68
CA LEU A 692 30.01 -3.23 20.10
C LEU A 692 28.49 -3.26 20.35
N HIS A 693 27.74 -2.34 19.73
CA HIS A 693 26.27 -2.32 19.79
C HIS A 693 25.61 -3.50 19.07
N TRP A 694 26.26 -4.07 18.07
CA TRP A 694 25.79 -5.28 17.40
C TRP A 694 25.99 -6.54 18.25
N LEU A 695 27.09 -6.59 19.02
CA LEU A 695 27.35 -7.67 19.98
C LEU A 695 26.49 -7.59 21.25
N GLU A 696 25.83 -6.45 21.47
CA GLU A 696 24.90 -6.20 22.56
C GLU A 696 23.60 -6.97 22.35
N ALA A 697 23.34 -7.97 23.20
CA ALA A 697 22.03 -8.59 23.27
C ALA A 697 21.07 -7.67 24.07
N PRO A 698 19.78 -7.60 23.71
CA PRO A 698 18.81 -6.88 24.53
C PRO A 698 18.75 -7.50 25.93
N ASP A 699 19.32 -6.82 26.93
CA ASP A 699 19.24 -7.17 28.35
C ASP A 699 18.58 -5.99 29.08
N GLU A 700 17.43 -6.25 29.70
CA GLU A 700 16.64 -5.27 30.45
C GLU A 700 17.39 -4.70 31.68
N ASN A 701 18.51 -5.30 32.09
CA ASN A 701 19.29 -4.88 33.26
C ASN A 701 20.49 -3.97 32.94
N LEU A 702 20.66 -3.55 31.68
CA LEU A 702 21.67 -2.57 31.30
C LEU A 702 21.28 -1.17 31.82
N GLN A 703 21.55 -0.90 33.09
CA GLN A 703 21.47 0.45 33.70
C GLN A 703 22.59 1.38 33.20
N GLY A 704 22.91 1.33 31.90
CA GLY A 704 24.02 2.09 31.30
C GLY A 704 25.42 1.54 31.56
N ASP A 705 25.55 0.38 32.22
CA ASP A 705 26.85 -0.24 32.55
C ASP A 705 27.12 -1.46 31.65
N LEU A 706 27.96 -1.27 30.62
CA LEU A 706 28.33 -2.33 29.67
C LEU A 706 29.03 -3.53 30.34
N HIS A 707 29.65 -3.36 31.50
CA HIS A 707 30.31 -4.47 32.21
C HIS A 707 29.31 -5.48 32.80
N LYS A 708 28.04 -5.09 32.92
CA LYS A 708 26.94 -5.97 33.34
C LYS A 708 26.24 -6.66 32.17
N ALA A 709 26.59 -6.31 30.94
CA ALA A 709 25.98 -6.88 29.74
C ALA A 709 26.20 -8.40 29.71
N LYS A 710 25.13 -9.15 29.40
CA LYS A 710 25.21 -10.59 29.15
C LYS A 710 25.47 -10.88 27.68
N GLY A 711 25.73 -12.15 27.35
CA GLY A 711 25.92 -12.60 25.98
C GLY A 711 27.35 -12.39 25.42
N PRO A 712 27.50 -12.25 24.09
CA PRO A 712 28.80 -12.13 23.44
C PRO A 712 29.61 -10.93 23.93
N ILE A 713 28.99 -9.75 24.05
CA ILE A 713 29.65 -8.54 24.55
C ILE A 713 30.15 -8.72 26.00
N GLY A 714 29.35 -9.35 26.86
CA GLY A 714 29.74 -9.64 28.24
C GLY A 714 30.96 -10.57 28.33
N THR A 715 31.06 -11.53 27.42
CA THR A 715 32.23 -12.43 27.35
C THR A 715 33.48 -11.71 26.84
N LEU A 716 33.33 -10.80 25.89
CA LEU A 716 34.40 -9.96 25.38
C LEU A 716 34.95 -9.04 26.48
N LEU A 717 34.08 -8.33 27.19
CA LEU A 717 34.48 -7.38 28.24
C LEU A 717 35.06 -8.05 29.49
N LYS A 718 34.75 -9.32 29.77
CA LYS A 718 35.47 -10.11 30.78
C LYS A 718 36.95 -10.33 30.42
N ARG A 719 37.28 -10.41 29.14
CA ARG A 719 38.66 -10.61 28.65
C ARG A 719 39.38 -9.28 28.39
N ARG A 720 38.62 -8.29 27.94
CA ARG A 720 39.09 -6.95 27.55
C ARG A 720 38.24 -5.88 28.23
N PRO A 721 38.39 -5.71 29.56
CA PRO A 721 37.62 -4.73 30.33
C PRO A 721 37.94 -3.28 29.93
N ASP A 722 39.08 -3.06 29.28
CA ASP A 722 39.51 -1.77 28.75
C ASP A 722 38.61 -1.26 27.60
N LEU A 723 38.07 -2.14 26.75
CA LEU A 723 37.33 -1.74 25.54
C LEU A 723 36.10 -0.87 25.82
N ALA A 724 35.42 -1.10 26.96
CA ALA A 724 34.25 -0.31 27.35
C ALA A 724 34.61 1.13 27.73
N ASN A 725 35.87 1.40 28.07
CA ASN A 725 36.34 2.68 28.59
C ASN A 725 37.29 3.40 27.61
N ILE A 726 37.45 2.93 26.37
CA ILE A 726 38.31 3.60 25.39
C ILE A 726 37.72 4.97 25.04
N ALA A 727 38.53 6.02 25.17
CA ALA A 727 38.15 7.35 24.74
C ALA A 727 38.14 7.42 23.19
N LEU A 728 37.00 7.79 22.60
CA LEU A 728 36.81 7.87 21.15
C LEU A 728 37.27 9.23 20.59
N THR A 729 38.57 9.54 20.76
CA THR A 729 39.18 10.79 20.32
C THR A 729 39.92 10.65 18.99
N CYS A 730 40.19 11.78 18.34
CA CYS A 730 40.97 11.80 17.10
C CYS A 730 42.41 11.34 17.30
N GLN A 731 42.96 11.61 18.48
CA GLN A 731 44.28 11.21 18.92
C GLN A 731 44.34 9.68 19.01
N ASN A 732 43.43 9.04 19.73
CA ASN A 732 43.36 7.58 19.81
C ASN A 732 43.06 6.92 18.45
N THR A 733 42.40 7.62 17.53
CA THR A 733 42.10 7.10 16.19
C THR A 733 43.32 7.15 15.26
N ASN A 734 44.16 8.18 15.36
CA ASN A 734 45.18 8.49 14.34
C ASN A 734 46.63 8.35 14.83
N THR A 735 46.89 8.44 16.14
CA THR A 735 48.25 8.37 16.70
C THR A 735 48.74 6.92 16.69
N THR A 736 49.83 6.67 15.95
CA THR A 736 50.44 5.34 15.88
C THR A 736 51.21 5.03 17.16
N LEU A 737 50.94 3.86 17.75
CA LEU A 737 51.60 3.34 18.96
C LEU A 737 52.35 2.04 18.64
N PRO A 738 53.45 1.73 19.35
CA PRO A 738 54.04 0.39 19.32
C PRO A 738 53.01 -0.65 19.76
N TYR A 739 52.82 -1.68 18.94
CA TYR A 739 51.80 -2.71 19.22
C TYR A 739 52.04 -3.42 20.56
N ILE A 740 53.29 -3.61 20.96
CA ILE A 740 53.65 -4.24 22.23
C ILE A 740 53.18 -3.45 23.45
N ASP A 741 53.14 -2.12 23.37
CA ASP A 741 52.66 -1.29 24.47
C ASP A 741 51.17 -1.48 24.67
N LEU A 742 50.38 -1.52 23.59
CA LEU A 742 48.95 -1.85 23.65
C LEU A 742 48.67 -3.24 24.22
N VAL A 743 49.54 -4.23 23.91
CA VAL A 743 49.43 -5.57 24.49
C VAL A 743 49.67 -5.52 26.00
N ASN A 744 50.72 -4.82 26.44
CA ASN A 744 51.02 -4.67 27.87
C ASN A 744 49.91 -3.92 28.59
N GLU A 745 49.40 -2.82 28.03
CA GLU A 745 48.28 -2.06 28.60
C GLU A 745 47.00 -2.90 28.73
N ALA A 746 46.70 -3.75 27.75
CA ALA A 746 45.56 -4.67 27.81
C ALA A 746 45.75 -5.75 28.89
N LEU A 747 46.97 -6.30 29.02
CA LEU A 747 47.30 -7.27 30.07
C LEU A 747 47.27 -6.63 31.47
N GLU A 748 47.80 -5.42 31.61
CA GLU A 748 47.72 -4.63 32.84
C GLU A 748 46.26 -4.37 33.23
N SER A 749 45.41 -4.00 32.28
CA SER A 749 43.98 -3.76 32.52
C SER A 749 43.26 -5.02 33.02
N PHE A 750 43.59 -6.18 32.46
CA PHE A 750 43.06 -7.48 32.92
C PHE A 750 43.55 -7.84 34.33
N VAL A 751 44.86 -7.71 34.60
CA VAL A 751 45.39 -7.98 35.94
C VAL A 751 44.77 -7.03 36.95
N PHE A 752 44.73 -5.73 36.62
CA PHE A 752 44.15 -4.71 37.47
C PHE A 752 42.69 -4.99 37.80
N SER A 753 41.86 -5.46 36.87
CA SER A 753 40.46 -5.78 37.17
C SER A 753 40.29 -6.89 38.23
N HIS A 754 41.31 -7.71 38.46
CA HIS A 754 41.34 -8.78 39.46
C HIS A 754 42.07 -8.40 40.76
N LEU A 755 42.73 -7.24 40.81
CA LEU A 755 43.39 -6.77 42.02
C LEU A 755 42.37 -6.16 42.99
N LYS A 756 42.33 -6.66 44.22
CA LYS A 756 41.64 -6.05 45.34
C LYS A 756 42.59 -5.08 46.05
N LEU A 757 42.28 -3.79 45.98
CA LEU A 757 43.02 -2.73 46.65
C LEU A 757 42.44 -2.53 48.06
N ILE A 758 43.29 -2.67 49.07
CA ILE A 758 42.96 -2.52 50.50
C ILE A 758 43.59 -1.20 50.97
N PRO A 759 42.79 -0.13 51.14
CA PRO A 759 43.31 1.17 51.56
C PRO A 759 44.10 1.07 52.87
N ASN A 760 45.28 1.69 52.91
CA ASN A 760 46.04 1.82 54.14
C ASN A 760 45.53 3.05 54.93
N PRO A 761 45.25 2.94 56.23
CA PRO A 761 44.89 4.09 57.07
C PRO A 761 45.96 5.19 57.10
N ASP A 762 47.22 4.84 56.84
CA ASP A 762 48.33 5.78 56.68
C ASP A 762 48.59 6.03 55.17
N PRO A 763 48.35 7.24 54.65
CA PRO A 763 48.55 7.56 53.24
C PRO A 763 50.02 7.51 52.79
N ASN A 764 50.98 7.44 53.71
CA ASN A 764 52.41 7.30 53.37
C ASN A 764 52.85 5.84 53.25
N GLN A 765 51.95 4.88 53.46
CA GLN A 765 52.23 3.46 53.33
C GLN A 765 51.54 2.88 52.09
N PRO A 766 52.16 1.87 51.44
CA PRO A 766 51.60 1.26 50.25
C PRO A 766 50.23 0.64 50.53
N VAL A 767 49.36 0.72 49.52
CA VAL A 767 48.04 0.08 49.52
C VAL A 767 48.23 -1.44 49.59
N GLY A 768 47.42 -2.12 50.39
CA GLY A 768 47.42 -3.59 50.41
C GLY A 768 46.86 -4.13 49.10
N ILE A 769 47.51 -5.12 48.49
CA ILE A 769 47.07 -5.69 47.21
C ILE A 769 46.90 -7.20 47.34
N GLU A 770 45.72 -7.68 46.97
CA GLU A 770 45.37 -9.11 46.92
C GLU A 770 44.81 -9.48 45.54
N TRP A 771 45.01 -10.74 45.14
CA TRP A 771 44.41 -11.29 43.92
C TRP A 771 43.00 -11.82 44.19
N SER A 772 42.09 -11.60 43.25
CA SER A 772 40.74 -12.18 43.24
C SER A 772 40.57 -13.07 42.02
N ASP A 773 40.00 -14.27 42.20
CA ASP A 773 39.72 -15.22 41.10
C ASP A 773 38.62 -14.74 40.15
N SER A 774 37.93 -13.65 40.49
CA SER A 774 36.94 -12.99 39.64
C SER A 774 37.18 -11.48 39.61
N PRO A 775 36.81 -10.80 38.51
CA PRO A 775 36.91 -9.34 38.43
C PRO A 775 36.18 -8.66 39.59
N VAL A 776 36.83 -7.68 40.21
CA VAL A 776 36.28 -6.94 41.35
C VAL A 776 35.16 -6.00 40.86
N ALA A 777 33.95 -6.18 41.38
CA ALA A 777 32.79 -5.39 40.98
C ALA A 777 32.96 -3.90 41.35
N GLY A 778 32.52 -3.01 40.45
CA GLY A 778 32.59 -1.55 40.67
C GLY A 778 33.99 -0.94 40.50
N LYS A 779 34.97 -1.72 40.02
CA LYS A 779 36.31 -1.23 39.71
C LYS A 779 36.32 -0.60 38.32
N THR A 780 36.42 0.73 38.25
CA THR A 780 36.42 1.47 36.98
C THR A 780 37.83 1.62 36.44
N LEU A 781 38.04 1.26 35.17
CA LEU A 781 39.26 1.63 34.44
C LEU A 781 39.11 3.06 33.93
N GLU A 782 40.13 3.89 34.12
CA GLU A 782 40.13 5.24 33.57
C GLU A 782 40.16 5.20 32.04
N ALA A 783 39.40 6.08 31.41
CA ALA A 783 39.42 6.25 29.98
C ALA A 783 40.73 6.92 29.55
N ARG A 784 41.58 6.17 28.83
CA ARG A 784 42.89 6.65 28.36
C ARG A 784 42.75 7.36 27.00
N ASP A 785 43.37 8.53 26.89
CA ASP A 785 43.42 9.35 25.67
C ASP A 785 44.83 9.86 25.41
N THR A 786 45.46 9.36 24.34
CA THR A 786 46.82 9.71 23.91
C THR A 786 47.09 11.22 23.89
N GLY A 787 46.07 12.06 23.69
CA GLY A 787 46.16 13.49 23.88
C GLY A 787 47.20 14.13 22.95
N ALA A 788 47.97 15.11 23.44
CA ALA A 788 48.95 15.82 22.61
C ALA A 788 50.28 15.06 22.37
N ALA A 789 50.41 13.83 22.88
CA ALA A 789 51.65 13.05 22.76
C ALA A 789 51.93 12.65 21.30
N LYS A 790 53.19 12.71 20.89
CA LYS A 790 53.60 12.38 19.51
C LYS A 790 54.03 10.92 19.38
N ALA A 791 53.84 10.35 18.19
CA ALA A 791 54.24 8.97 17.90
C ALA A 791 55.76 8.71 18.10
N GLU A 792 56.62 9.74 17.98
CA GLU A 792 58.05 9.63 18.31
C GLU A 792 58.30 9.45 19.81
N GLU A 793 57.54 10.17 20.65
CA GLU A 793 57.67 10.12 22.11
C GLU A 793 57.15 8.78 22.64
N LEU A 794 56.01 8.34 22.12
CA LEU A 794 55.34 7.08 22.48
C LEU A 794 56.14 5.84 22.04
N ARG A 795 57.06 5.98 21.07
CA ARG A 795 58.01 4.92 20.71
C ARG A 795 59.14 4.75 21.73
N ALA A 796 59.44 5.80 22.49
CA ALA A 796 60.54 5.78 23.45
C ALA A 796 60.07 5.31 24.84
N VAL A 797 58.88 5.75 25.27
CA VAL A 797 58.35 5.44 26.59
C VAL A 797 56.83 5.20 26.50
N PRO A 798 56.30 4.13 27.09
CA PRO A 798 54.85 3.91 27.14
C PRO A 798 54.19 5.01 27.97
N GLN A 799 53.09 5.54 27.45
CA GLN A 799 52.38 6.66 28.07
C GLN A 799 51.60 6.25 29.31
N TYR A 800 51.02 5.05 29.30
CA TYR A 800 50.16 4.58 30.37
C TYR A 800 50.66 3.27 30.97
N ILE A 801 50.78 3.27 32.28
CA ILE A 801 51.24 2.15 33.10
C ILE A 801 50.32 2.13 34.33
N ILE A 802 49.91 0.95 34.78
CA ILE A 802 49.18 0.76 36.04
C ILE A 802 50.17 0.37 37.15
N PRO A 803 50.58 1.28 38.06
CA PRO A 803 51.60 0.99 39.08
C PRO A 803 51.24 -0.19 39.97
N GLU A 804 49.97 -0.31 40.36
CA GLU A 804 49.47 -1.35 41.27
C GLU A 804 49.67 -2.77 40.71
N VAL A 805 49.66 -2.91 39.39
CA VAL A 805 49.95 -4.20 38.73
C VAL A 805 51.40 -4.61 38.96
N TYR A 806 52.33 -3.67 38.80
CA TYR A 806 53.75 -3.95 38.99
C TYR A 806 54.12 -4.10 40.47
N ASP A 807 53.45 -3.39 41.38
CA ASP A 807 53.61 -3.58 42.82
C ASP A 807 53.19 -5.00 43.24
N TYR A 808 52.09 -5.51 42.67
CA TYR A 808 51.66 -6.90 42.88
C TYR A 808 52.68 -7.91 42.31
N LEU A 809 53.15 -7.69 41.07
CA LEU A 809 54.13 -8.57 40.43
C LEU A 809 55.48 -8.59 41.16
N ALA A 810 55.89 -7.46 41.74
CA ALA A 810 57.15 -7.34 42.46
C ALA A 810 57.10 -7.96 43.86
N THR A 811 55.94 -7.92 44.54
CA THR A 811 55.87 -8.23 45.99
C THR A 811 55.03 -9.45 46.36
N LYS A 812 54.09 -9.89 45.51
CA LYS A 812 53.10 -10.92 45.83
C LYS A 812 53.08 -12.08 44.84
N ALA A 813 53.34 -11.85 43.57
CA ALA A 813 53.30 -12.91 42.55
C ALA A 813 54.58 -13.75 42.57
N VAL A 814 54.43 -15.07 42.70
CA VAL A 814 55.57 -16.03 42.77
C VAL A 814 55.51 -17.13 41.73
N TYR A 815 54.45 -17.16 40.90
CA TYR A 815 54.29 -18.09 39.79
C TYR A 815 53.75 -17.34 38.56
N PRO A 816 54.26 -17.60 37.34
CA PRO A 816 55.28 -18.59 36.96
C PRO A 816 56.66 -18.32 37.55
N MET A 817 57.59 -19.29 37.49
CA MET A 817 58.94 -19.21 38.09
C MET A 817 59.83 -18.05 37.59
N THR A 818 59.36 -17.29 36.61
CA THR A 818 59.98 -16.02 36.16
C THR A 818 59.59 -14.82 37.03
N LEU A 819 58.65 -14.98 37.97
CA LEU A 819 58.22 -13.98 38.96
C LEU A 819 58.89 -14.26 40.31
N PRO A 820 59.05 -13.26 41.20
CA PRO A 820 58.53 -11.90 41.16
C PRO A 820 59.25 -10.98 40.16
N PHE A 821 58.48 -10.15 39.44
CA PHE A 821 59.01 -9.20 38.46
C PHE A 821 58.94 -7.77 39.00
N ASP A 822 60.11 -7.14 39.14
CA ASP A 822 60.23 -5.73 39.54
C ASP A 822 60.64 -4.88 38.34
N ARG A 823 59.66 -4.16 37.78
CA ARG A 823 59.85 -3.30 36.61
C ARG A 823 60.89 -2.21 36.85
N ALA A 824 60.89 -1.56 38.01
CA ALA A 824 61.82 -0.46 38.29
C ALA A 824 63.26 -0.97 38.32
N TRP A 825 63.46 -2.17 38.88
CA TRP A 825 64.76 -2.81 38.93
C TRP A 825 65.28 -3.22 37.55
N GLU A 826 64.43 -3.81 36.71
CA GLU A 826 64.80 -4.23 35.36
C GLU A 826 65.07 -3.02 34.45
N VAL A 827 64.27 -1.96 34.57
CA VAL A 827 64.53 -0.70 33.86
C VAL A 827 65.88 -0.12 34.26
N MET A 828 66.20 -0.08 35.56
CA MET A 828 67.50 0.39 36.04
C MET A 828 68.64 -0.45 35.46
N ARG A 829 68.55 -1.78 35.52
CA ARG A 829 69.57 -2.68 34.98
C ARG A 829 69.78 -2.48 33.48
N ALA A 830 68.70 -2.33 32.72
CA ALA A 830 68.78 -2.05 31.29
C ALA A 830 69.51 -0.72 31.00
N TYR A 831 69.19 0.35 31.74
CA TYR A 831 69.87 1.64 31.58
C TYR A 831 71.34 1.58 31.97
N LEU A 832 71.68 0.98 33.12
CA LEU A 832 73.07 0.84 33.55
C LEU A 832 73.89 -0.02 32.57
N GLY A 833 73.29 -1.11 32.08
CA GLY A 833 73.90 -1.96 31.06
C GLY A 833 74.16 -1.20 29.75
N HIS A 834 73.24 -0.33 29.33
CA HIS A 834 73.46 0.56 28.18
C HIS A 834 74.60 1.55 28.42
N LEU A 835 74.78 2.03 29.66
CA LEU A 835 75.89 2.89 30.08
C LEU A 835 77.21 2.12 30.29
N GLY A 836 77.20 0.80 30.15
CA GLY A 836 78.39 -0.05 30.30
C GLY A 836 78.80 -0.31 31.75
N THR A 837 77.88 -0.22 32.71
CA THR A 837 78.13 -0.54 34.13
C THR A 837 77.00 -1.38 34.73
N SER A 838 77.16 -1.85 35.97
CA SER A 838 76.11 -2.52 36.73
C SER A 838 75.86 -1.83 38.07
N ARG A 839 74.68 -2.05 38.65
CA ARG A 839 74.39 -1.54 40.00
C ARG A 839 75.36 -2.10 41.03
N ALA A 840 75.80 -3.35 40.90
CA ALA A 840 76.79 -3.95 41.78
C ALA A 840 78.14 -3.20 41.73
N GLU A 841 78.62 -2.85 40.54
CA GLU A 841 79.84 -2.04 40.38
C GLU A 841 79.70 -0.65 41.00
N ILE A 842 78.56 0.01 40.79
CA ILE A 842 78.27 1.30 41.43
C ILE A 842 78.28 1.14 42.95
N MET A 843 77.57 0.14 43.48
CA MET A 843 77.52 -0.13 44.91
C MET A 843 78.91 -0.40 45.48
N GLU A 844 79.79 -1.08 44.74
CA GLU A 844 81.19 -1.34 45.12
C GLU A 844 82.06 -0.09 45.10
N VAL A 845 81.95 0.73 44.06
CA VAL A 845 82.75 1.97 43.90
C VAL A 845 82.37 3.00 44.97
N PHE A 846 81.08 3.12 45.29
CA PHE A 846 80.57 4.10 46.25
C PHE A 846 80.47 3.59 47.69
N GLN A 847 81.10 2.45 48.01
CA GLN A 847 81.29 2.03 49.41
C GLN A 847 82.22 2.99 50.14
N THR A 848 81.70 4.12 50.63
CA THR A 848 82.48 4.96 51.53
C THR A 848 82.43 4.36 52.93
N GLY A 849 83.60 3.99 53.45
CA GLY A 849 83.77 3.30 54.71
C GLY A 849 83.05 3.98 55.88
N THR A 850 82.48 3.14 56.76
CA THR A 850 81.92 3.48 58.08
C THR A 850 80.73 4.45 58.10
N GLN A 851 79.59 4.02 57.56
CA GLN A 851 78.31 4.37 58.19
C GLN A 851 78.15 3.49 59.46
N PRO A 852 78.00 4.04 60.67
CA PRO A 852 77.86 3.26 61.91
C PRO A 852 76.60 2.38 61.97
N SER A 853 75.65 2.57 61.06
CA SER A 853 74.32 1.96 61.06
C SER A 853 74.18 0.69 60.21
N LEU A 854 75.16 0.35 59.37
CA LEU A 854 75.10 -0.83 58.49
C LEU A 854 76.34 -1.71 58.71
N SER A 855 76.12 -2.99 59.01
CA SER A 855 77.22 -3.95 59.16
C SER A 855 77.92 -4.17 57.81
N SER A 856 79.23 -4.42 57.84
CA SER A 856 80.03 -4.81 56.66
C SER A 856 79.40 -6.00 55.92
N GLU A 857 78.77 -6.90 56.68
CA GLU A 857 78.07 -8.07 56.19
C GLU A 857 76.82 -7.70 55.37
N ALA A 858 75.99 -6.76 55.82
CA ALA A 858 74.79 -6.33 55.11
C ALA A 858 75.09 -5.67 53.76
N VAL A 859 76.18 -4.90 53.68
CA VAL A 859 76.63 -4.26 52.44
C VAL A 859 77.13 -5.32 51.43
N SER A 860 77.95 -6.26 51.90
CA SER A 860 78.45 -7.38 51.09
C SER A 860 77.31 -8.27 50.57
N GLU A 861 76.32 -8.53 51.42
CA GLU A 861 75.12 -9.28 51.05
C GLU A 861 74.32 -8.58 49.96
N ALA A 862 74.07 -7.27 50.08
CA ALA A 862 73.32 -6.51 49.08
C ALA A 862 74.01 -6.50 47.70
N ILE A 863 75.34 -6.41 47.68
CA ILE A 863 76.13 -6.47 46.43
C ILE A 863 76.11 -7.87 45.84
N SER A 864 76.23 -8.90 46.68
CA SER A 864 76.17 -10.29 46.24
C SER A 864 74.81 -10.63 45.63
N LYS A 865 73.71 -10.15 46.23
CA LYS A 865 72.36 -10.27 45.67
C LYS A 865 72.28 -9.65 44.28
N GLU A 866 72.80 -8.44 44.11
CA GLU A 866 72.77 -7.75 42.82
C GLU A 866 73.66 -8.42 41.76
N ARG A 867 74.85 -8.93 42.13
CA ARG A 867 75.71 -9.70 41.23
C ARG A 867 75.06 -11.00 40.74
N LEU A 868 74.24 -11.62 41.59
CA LEU A 868 73.47 -12.81 41.26
C LEU A 868 72.18 -12.49 40.49
N GLY A 869 71.89 -11.22 40.22
CA GLY A 869 70.66 -10.78 39.56
C GLY A 869 69.41 -10.87 40.45
N LEU A 870 69.57 -11.14 41.75
CA LEU A 870 68.47 -11.31 42.69
C LEU A 870 67.93 -9.94 43.14
N ASN A 871 66.66 -9.68 42.84
CA ASN A 871 65.94 -8.59 43.51
C ASN A 871 65.59 -8.99 44.95
N THR A 872 65.09 -8.05 45.75
CA THR A 872 64.76 -8.30 47.17
C THR A 872 63.76 -9.44 47.35
N ALA A 873 62.74 -9.51 46.48
CA ALA A 873 61.68 -10.52 46.59
C ALA A 873 62.17 -11.93 46.21
N LEU A 874 63.04 -12.07 45.21
CA LEU A 874 63.70 -13.34 44.84
C LEU A 874 64.66 -13.80 45.93
N ALA A 875 65.42 -12.87 46.52
CA ALA A 875 66.26 -13.18 47.66
C ALA A 875 65.43 -13.70 48.85
N ASP A 876 64.31 -13.02 49.15
CA ASP A 876 63.33 -13.41 50.17
C ASP A 876 62.78 -14.83 49.95
N ILE A 877 62.50 -15.23 48.71
CA ILE A 877 62.08 -16.61 48.36
C ILE A 877 63.17 -17.62 48.75
N ILE A 878 64.43 -17.36 48.40
CA ILE A 878 65.53 -18.28 48.67
C ILE A 878 65.76 -18.44 50.17
N VAL A 879 65.74 -17.33 50.93
CA VAL A 879 66.01 -17.35 52.37
C VAL A 879 64.76 -17.58 53.23
N HIS A 880 63.59 -17.80 52.61
CA HIS A 880 62.30 -17.98 53.27
C HIS A 880 61.96 -16.83 54.23
N SER A 881 62.11 -15.59 53.76
CA SER A 881 61.76 -14.37 54.49
C SER A 881 60.79 -13.48 53.70
N GLY A 882 60.26 -12.46 54.37
CA GLY A 882 59.37 -11.48 53.72
C GLY A 882 58.04 -12.06 53.23
N ASN A 883 57.34 -11.29 52.40
CA ASN A 883 56.03 -11.69 51.87
C ASN A 883 56.13 -12.70 50.71
N ALA A 884 57.22 -12.63 49.93
CA ALA A 884 57.43 -13.52 48.79
C ALA A 884 57.96 -14.90 49.24
N GLY A 885 58.76 -14.98 50.30
CA GLY A 885 59.35 -16.22 50.81
C GLY A 885 58.51 -16.98 51.84
N ASN A 886 57.44 -16.38 52.37
CA ASN A 886 56.54 -17.03 53.33
C ASN A 886 55.23 -17.50 52.67
N LYS A 887 55.30 -18.09 51.48
CA LYS A 887 54.14 -18.68 50.82
C LYS A 887 54.10 -20.20 50.98
N PRO A 888 52.91 -20.81 51.00
CA PRO A 888 52.81 -22.25 50.94
C PRO A 888 53.43 -22.82 49.65
N VAL A 889 54.06 -23.99 49.74
CA VAL A 889 54.83 -24.59 48.63
C VAL A 889 54.00 -24.69 47.34
N TRP A 890 52.71 -25.02 47.45
CA TRP A 890 51.84 -25.16 46.28
C TRP A 890 51.65 -23.88 45.47
N GLU A 891 51.79 -22.70 46.09
CA GLU A 891 51.68 -21.41 45.38
C GLU A 891 52.88 -21.14 44.46
N TYR A 892 54.10 -21.54 44.85
CA TYR A 892 55.30 -21.41 43.99
C TYR A 892 55.19 -22.22 42.70
N TYR A 893 54.40 -23.30 42.73
CA TYR A 893 54.11 -24.12 41.58
C TYR A 893 52.77 -23.77 40.90
N GLY A 894 52.07 -22.72 41.35
CA GLY A 894 50.82 -22.27 40.74
C GLY A 894 49.63 -23.21 40.93
N PHE A 895 49.55 -23.91 42.06
CA PHE A 895 48.39 -24.71 42.45
C PHE A 895 47.52 -23.97 43.47
N ALA A 896 46.22 -24.24 43.46
CA ALA A 896 45.29 -23.64 44.41
C ALA A 896 45.34 -24.31 45.80
N THR A 897 45.72 -25.60 45.86
CA THR A 897 45.74 -26.37 47.11
C THR A 897 46.90 -27.36 47.17
N GLU A 898 47.24 -27.77 48.39
CA GLU A 898 48.26 -28.81 48.64
C GLU A 898 47.91 -30.16 48.00
N SER A 899 46.63 -30.52 47.97
CA SER A 899 46.16 -31.79 47.36
C SER A 899 46.42 -31.83 45.84
N GLU A 900 46.26 -30.69 45.17
CA GLU A 900 46.58 -30.59 43.73
C GLU A 900 48.08 -30.74 43.49
N LEU A 901 48.92 -30.09 44.30
CA LEU A 901 50.38 -30.24 44.24
C LEU A 901 50.77 -31.72 44.33
N GLN A 902 50.32 -32.42 45.37
CA GLN A 902 50.69 -33.81 45.62
C GLN A 902 50.24 -34.76 44.49
N SER A 903 49.02 -34.55 43.97
CA SER A 903 48.44 -35.42 42.93
C SER A 903 48.96 -35.13 41.52
N LYS A 904 49.33 -33.89 41.19
CA LYS A 904 49.73 -33.47 39.85
C LYS A 904 51.24 -33.34 39.67
N LEU A 905 51.97 -32.80 40.66
CA LEU A 905 53.39 -32.48 40.52
C LEU A 905 54.29 -33.73 40.49
N SER A 906 53.81 -34.87 40.99
CA SER A 906 54.49 -36.17 40.84
C SER A 906 54.66 -36.61 39.38
N LYS A 907 53.92 -36.01 38.44
CA LYS A 907 54.05 -36.26 37.01
C LYS A 907 55.14 -35.38 36.42
N VAL A 908 56.23 -36.00 35.96
CA VAL A 908 57.38 -35.30 35.36
C VAL A 908 56.98 -34.27 34.28
N PRO A 909 56.06 -34.55 33.33
CA PRO A 909 55.65 -33.55 32.34
C PRO A 909 55.00 -32.29 32.96
N GLU A 910 54.19 -32.46 34.01
CA GLU A 910 53.56 -31.34 34.72
C GLU A 910 54.62 -30.50 35.45
N PHE A 911 55.58 -31.18 36.10
CA PHE A 911 56.70 -30.53 36.78
C PHE A 911 57.54 -29.70 35.82
N LEU A 912 57.96 -30.28 34.68
CA LEU A 912 58.75 -29.58 33.66
C LEU A 912 57.96 -28.38 33.08
N SER A 913 56.66 -28.56 32.81
CA SER A 913 55.82 -27.49 32.26
C SER A 913 55.66 -26.30 33.22
N ARG A 914 55.62 -26.53 34.54
CA ARG A 914 55.43 -25.47 35.54
C ARG A 914 56.72 -24.77 35.95
N THR A 915 57.83 -25.51 35.96
CA THR A 915 59.14 -24.97 36.34
C THR A 915 59.90 -24.36 35.18
N GLY A 916 59.60 -24.78 33.94
CA GLY A 916 60.30 -24.32 32.73
C GLY A 916 61.69 -24.91 32.55
N ILE A 917 62.15 -25.78 33.45
CA ILE A 917 63.45 -26.46 33.32
C ILE A 917 63.35 -27.62 32.33
N SER A 918 64.47 -27.90 31.66
CA SER A 918 64.61 -29.06 30.80
C SER A 918 64.70 -30.36 31.57
N MET A 919 64.43 -31.48 30.90
CA MET A 919 64.60 -32.81 31.49
C MET A 919 66.05 -33.08 31.92
N GLU A 920 67.03 -32.53 31.18
CA GLU A 920 68.45 -32.66 31.51
C GLU A 920 68.80 -31.93 32.81
N GLU A 921 68.29 -30.71 32.99
CA GLU A 921 68.44 -29.91 34.21
C GLU A 921 67.77 -30.59 35.41
N LEU A 922 66.57 -31.16 35.24
CA LEU A 922 65.91 -31.92 36.30
C LEU A 922 66.78 -33.11 36.76
N VAL A 923 67.33 -33.87 35.82
CA VAL A 923 68.23 -34.99 36.14
C VAL A 923 69.51 -34.50 36.84
N ALA A 924 70.05 -33.35 36.45
CA ALA A 924 71.20 -32.74 37.10
C ALA A 924 70.87 -32.31 38.54
N LEU A 925 69.73 -31.67 38.76
CA LEU A 925 69.23 -31.23 40.07
C LEU A 925 69.01 -32.41 41.02
N LEU A 926 68.38 -33.50 40.54
CA LEU A 926 68.12 -34.70 41.33
C LEU A 926 69.39 -35.48 41.72
N LYS A 927 70.53 -35.22 41.06
CA LYS A 927 71.85 -35.77 41.44
C LYS A 927 72.53 -34.97 42.55
N THR A 928 72.04 -33.78 42.86
CA THR A 928 72.62 -32.95 43.93
C THR A 928 72.24 -33.51 45.30
N ARG A 929 73.20 -33.49 46.24
CA ARG A 929 72.95 -33.90 47.64
C ARG A 929 72.00 -32.95 48.37
N PHE A 930 71.82 -31.72 47.87
CA PHE A 930 70.95 -30.73 48.47
C PHE A 930 69.47 -31.09 48.28
N ILE A 931 69.09 -31.44 47.06
CA ILE A 931 67.72 -31.82 46.66
C ILE A 931 67.45 -33.29 47.00
N ASN A 932 68.44 -34.16 46.79
CA ASN A 932 68.32 -35.61 47.00
C ASN A 932 69.42 -36.12 47.95
N PRO A 933 69.30 -35.83 49.27
CA PRO A 933 70.31 -36.21 50.26
C PRO A 933 70.46 -37.73 50.44
N LEU A 934 69.46 -38.51 50.03
CA LEU A 934 69.41 -39.97 50.11
C LEU A 934 68.98 -40.52 48.74
N LEU A 935 69.92 -40.59 47.79
CA LEU A 935 69.76 -41.05 46.39
C LEU A 935 68.98 -42.38 46.17
N TYR A 936 68.56 -43.08 47.23
CA TYR A 936 67.95 -44.41 47.24
C TYR A 936 66.57 -44.52 47.91
N THR A 937 66.00 -43.48 48.54
CA THR A 937 64.70 -43.58 49.26
C THR A 937 63.49 -43.01 48.52
N GLY A 938 63.67 -42.34 47.38
CA GLY A 938 62.58 -41.84 46.54
C GLY A 938 61.79 -40.65 47.11
N ALA A 939 62.18 -40.10 48.27
CA ALA A 939 61.58 -38.89 48.85
C ALA A 939 62.29 -37.65 48.29
N VAL A 940 61.64 -36.94 47.37
CA VAL A 940 62.11 -35.65 46.82
C VAL A 940 61.45 -34.52 47.60
N HIS A 941 62.26 -33.61 48.14
CA HIS A 941 61.82 -32.41 48.85
C HIS A 941 61.59 -31.27 47.85
N PHE A 942 60.34 -31.11 47.40
CA PHE A 942 59.96 -30.11 46.39
C PHE A 942 60.12 -28.65 46.87
N ASP A 943 60.24 -28.41 48.17
CA ASP A 943 60.58 -27.13 48.79
C ASP A 943 62.05 -26.72 48.56
N ARG A 944 62.92 -27.68 48.17
CA ARG A 944 64.34 -27.45 47.92
C ARG A 944 64.70 -27.35 46.43
N ILE A 945 63.73 -27.61 45.56
CA ILE A 945 63.81 -27.43 44.11
C ILE A 945 63.12 -26.14 43.77
#